data_AF-A0A061EKM0-F1
#
_entry.id   AF-A0A061EKM0-F1
#
_cell.length_a   1.000
_cell.length_b   1.000
_cell.length_c   1.000
_cell.angle_alpha   90.00
_cell.angle_beta   90.00
_cell.angle_gamma   90.00
#
_symmetry.space_group_name_H-M   'P 1'
#
loop_
_entity.id
_entity.type
_entity.pdbx_description
1 polymer ?
#
loop_
_entity_poly.entity_id
_entity_poly.type
_entity_poly.pdbx_seq_one_letter_code
_entity_poly.pdbx_strand_id
1 'polypeptide(L)'
;MGGNLFSGEIDRELGFLSSLQIAMNLSYNNLTDNIPSELGKLSSLEVLLLNNNHLSGEIPTTFQDLLSLEELNFSYKNLSGPLPAIPMFKNMNSCSIFANPPYKGNPLSLSNATDKSLLCCWRTTGFGKSGASQILLGAPFGPYIPQATITKGAIPVLYVNIDPTEGSFPLHAAVILHRAPEIRLELELEVVVYVHQNVEQFRTKESLWSRLVQLLLVATLVFSVSETLNSEGTYLLELKNSILDEFNHLGNWKPTDETPCRWIGVNCTSAYEPRVCSVDLNSMNLSGTLSPTIGGLTHQSYLDLSYNELLGHIPKEIGNCSLLEFLHLKNNQFSGPIPGELGTLSYLRSLNICNNKLSGSLPVELGDLFSLDEFVAYTNNLTGQLPRSIGNLRKLRIVRAGDNAISGLIPKELGNCSNLQTLVLIANGLVGQIPMEIGKLKLLKKLYIYMNELNGSIPREIGNLSLATEIDFSENYLTGEIPTEFSKIKGLYSLNLFHNQLRGVIPNELSSLRNLTMLDLATNYLTGPIPYGFQYLTEMLVLRLFENSLSGSIPQQLGVYSPLSLLEISDNHLTGKIPPHLSRYANLVFLNLGANKLYENIPTGIKNCERLERLNLIGNRLSGTLPSEVGNLVNLYSIRLDDNNFTGPIPAEIGNCRKLQRLQIAGNHFTSKLPKEIGNYLNSCF
;
A
#
# COMPACT_ATOMS: atom_id res chain seq x y z
N MET A 1 -7.07 -15.36 -27.95
CA MET A 1 -6.49 -15.90 -29.20
C MET A 1 -7.02 -15.21 -30.46
N GLY A 2 -8.03 -14.34 -30.38
CA GLY A 2 -8.60 -13.70 -31.57
C GLY A 2 -7.64 -12.79 -32.35
N GLY A 3 -7.91 -12.56 -33.64
CA GLY A 3 -7.02 -11.83 -34.53
C GLY A 3 -5.77 -12.63 -34.88
N ASN A 4 -5.97 -13.82 -35.45
CA ASN A 4 -4.93 -14.75 -35.89
C ASN A 4 -5.36 -15.45 -37.20
N LEU A 5 -4.60 -16.46 -37.63
CA LEU A 5 -4.84 -17.25 -38.85
C LEU A 5 -5.15 -18.72 -38.52
N PHE A 6 -5.70 -19.01 -37.32
CA PHE A 6 -6.09 -20.37 -36.93
C PHE A 6 -7.18 -20.92 -37.85
N SER A 7 -7.08 -22.19 -38.22
CA SER A 7 -7.85 -22.80 -39.30
C SER A 7 -8.32 -24.22 -39.00
N GLY A 8 -9.52 -24.58 -39.45
CA GLY A 8 -10.16 -25.86 -39.14
C GLY A 8 -11.18 -25.73 -38.00
N GLU A 9 -11.75 -26.86 -37.59
CA GLU A 9 -12.71 -26.95 -36.49
C GLU A 9 -12.16 -26.39 -35.15
N ILE A 10 -13.06 -25.90 -34.30
CA ILE A 10 -12.75 -25.68 -32.88
C ILE A 10 -12.69 -27.06 -32.21
N ASP A 11 -11.58 -27.37 -31.55
CA ASP A 11 -11.44 -28.68 -30.90
C ASP A 11 -12.34 -28.76 -29.64
N ARG A 12 -13.10 -29.86 -29.54
CA ARG A 12 -14.02 -30.14 -28.42
C ARG A 12 -13.32 -30.24 -27.06
N GLU A 13 -12.04 -30.57 -27.02
CA GLU A 13 -11.32 -30.74 -25.74
C GLU A 13 -11.23 -29.40 -24.98
N LEU A 14 -11.36 -28.25 -25.67
CA LEU A 14 -11.51 -26.93 -25.06
C LEU A 14 -12.74 -26.80 -24.15
N GLY A 15 -13.74 -27.69 -24.28
CA GLY A 15 -14.87 -27.79 -23.37
C GLY A 15 -14.55 -28.41 -22.00
N PHE A 16 -13.34 -28.94 -21.78
CA PHE A 16 -12.90 -29.44 -20.48
C PHE A 16 -12.19 -28.38 -19.61
N LEU A 17 -12.11 -27.13 -20.09
CA LEU A 17 -11.56 -25.98 -19.37
C LEU A 17 -12.50 -25.46 -18.26
N SER A 18 -12.95 -26.33 -17.35
CA SER A 18 -13.99 -26.02 -16.35
C SER A 18 -13.65 -24.87 -15.38
N SER A 19 -12.36 -24.51 -15.24
CA SER A 19 -11.88 -23.36 -14.46
C SER A 19 -11.75 -22.06 -15.26
N LEU A 20 -12.10 -22.05 -16.56
CA LEU A 20 -12.02 -20.86 -17.41
C LEU A 20 -13.21 -19.92 -17.14
N GLN A 21 -13.01 -19.01 -16.19
CA GLN A 21 -14.00 -18.00 -15.82
C GLN A 21 -14.03 -16.81 -16.80
N ILE A 22 -12.90 -16.14 -17.03
CA ILE A 22 -12.92 -14.77 -17.59
C ILE A 22 -13.38 -14.72 -19.07
N ALA A 23 -12.63 -15.36 -19.98
CA ALA A 23 -12.92 -15.19 -21.42
C ALA A 23 -12.35 -16.30 -22.33
N MET A 24 -13.16 -16.74 -23.29
CA MET A 24 -12.73 -17.49 -24.48
C MET A 24 -12.91 -16.62 -25.72
N ASN A 25 -11.84 -16.00 -26.19
CA ASN A 25 -11.84 -15.19 -27.42
C ASN A 25 -11.05 -15.87 -28.55
N LEU A 26 -11.78 -16.40 -29.53
CA LEU A 26 -11.31 -16.99 -30.79
C LEU A 26 -11.75 -16.16 -32.03
N SER A 27 -12.29 -14.96 -31.82
CA SER A 27 -12.81 -14.09 -32.89
C SER A 27 -11.75 -13.70 -33.94
N TYR A 28 -12.15 -13.31 -35.15
CA TYR A 28 -11.22 -12.92 -36.23
C TYR A 28 -10.15 -13.99 -36.49
N ASN A 29 -10.60 -15.16 -36.95
CA ASN A 29 -9.77 -16.29 -37.37
C ASN A 29 -10.37 -16.96 -38.62
N ASN A 30 -9.73 -18.03 -39.10
CA ASN A 30 -10.18 -18.84 -40.23
C ASN A 30 -10.81 -20.18 -39.77
N LEU A 31 -11.46 -20.20 -38.60
CA LEU A 31 -12.04 -21.42 -38.02
C LEU A 31 -13.30 -21.84 -38.78
N THR A 32 -13.46 -23.15 -38.98
CA THR A 32 -14.50 -23.77 -39.81
C THR A 32 -15.40 -24.69 -39.01
N ASP A 33 -16.39 -25.30 -39.69
CA ASP A 33 -17.25 -26.36 -39.17
C ASP A 33 -18.17 -25.90 -38.01
N ASN A 34 -18.77 -26.87 -37.31
CA ASN A 34 -19.75 -26.61 -36.28
C ASN A 34 -19.10 -26.20 -34.95
N ILE A 35 -19.82 -25.45 -34.13
CA ILE A 35 -19.39 -25.13 -32.76
C ILE A 35 -19.56 -26.38 -31.87
N PRO A 36 -18.54 -26.86 -31.14
CA PRO A 36 -18.65 -28.04 -30.28
C PRO A 36 -19.67 -27.85 -29.15
N SER A 37 -20.46 -28.89 -28.85
CA SER A 37 -21.44 -28.85 -27.76
C SER A 37 -20.76 -28.89 -26.39
N GLU A 38 -19.55 -29.46 -26.32
CA GLU A 38 -18.72 -29.53 -25.13
C GLU A 38 -18.33 -28.16 -24.57
N LEU A 39 -18.31 -27.10 -25.40
CA LEU A 39 -18.09 -25.73 -24.91
C LEU A 39 -19.19 -25.29 -23.93
N GLY A 40 -20.39 -25.89 -23.96
CA GLY A 40 -21.46 -25.63 -23.00
C GLY A 40 -21.16 -26.08 -21.57
N LYS A 41 -20.13 -26.91 -21.35
CA LYS A 41 -19.68 -27.34 -20.02
C LYS A 41 -18.95 -26.23 -19.24
N LEU A 42 -18.60 -25.12 -19.90
CA LEU A 42 -17.84 -24.00 -19.33
C LEU A 42 -18.74 -23.09 -18.50
N SER A 43 -19.46 -23.65 -17.51
CA SER A 43 -20.54 -22.96 -16.79
C SER A 43 -20.13 -21.65 -16.10
N SER A 44 -18.86 -21.54 -15.70
CA SER A 44 -18.26 -20.35 -15.09
C SER A 44 -17.87 -19.23 -16.08
N LEU A 45 -18.00 -19.46 -17.40
CA LEU A 45 -17.46 -18.56 -18.42
C LEU A 45 -18.29 -17.27 -18.58
N GLU A 46 -17.65 -16.12 -18.39
CA GLU A 46 -18.24 -14.78 -18.44
C GLU A 46 -18.28 -14.20 -19.87
N VAL A 47 -17.27 -14.49 -20.71
CA VAL A 47 -17.15 -13.93 -22.07
C VAL A 47 -16.79 -14.99 -23.13
N LEU A 48 -17.58 -15.09 -24.20
CA LEU A 48 -17.32 -16.00 -25.34
C LEU A 48 -17.45 -15.29 -26.69
N LEU A 49 -16.30 -15.03 -27.33
CA LEU A 49 -16.19 -14.29 -28.59
C LEU A 49 -15.69 -15.20 -29.71
N LEU A 50 -16.58 -15.55 -30.64
CA LEU A 50 -16.27 -16.41 -31.81
C LEU A 50 -16.58 -15.72 -33.15
N ASN A 51 -16.96 -14.44 -33.15
CA ASN A 51 -17.33 -13.65 -34.34
C ASN A 51 -16.22 -13.55 -35.39
N ASN A 52 -16.59 -13.28 -36.64
CA ASN A 52 -15.65 -13.18 -37.78
C ASN A 52 -14.83 -14.47 -37.94
N ASN A 53 -15.52 -15.55 -38.32
CA ASN A 53 -14.97 -16.89 -38.58
C ASN A 53 -15.86 -17.60 -39.63
N HIS A 54 -15.38 -18.68 -40.23
CA HIS A 54 -16.14 -19.50 -41.20
C HIS A 54 -16.97 -20.63 -40.55
N LEU A 55 -17.30 -20.48 -39.27
CA LEU A 55 -18.13 -21.40 -38.48
C LEU A 55 -19.56 -21.51 -39.03
N SER A 56 -20.10 -22.71 -39.01
CA SER A 56 -21.40 -23.08 -39.60
C SER A 56 -22.25 -23.94 -38.65
N GLY A 57 -23.38 -24.47 -39.15
CA GLY A 57 -24.29 -25.32 -38.38
C GLY A 57 -25.26 -24.52 -37.51
N GLU A 58 -25.69 -25.12 -36.39
CA GLU A 58 -26.57 -24.50 -35.39
C GLU A 58 -25.77 -24.09 -34.14
N ILE A 59 -26.33 -23.21 -33.31
CA ILE A 59 -25.75 -22.90 -31.99
C ILE A 59 -26.09 -24.05 -31.03
N PRO A 60 -25.11 -24.66 -30.34
CA PRO A 60 -25.37 -25.77 -29.42
C PRO A 60 -26.39 -25.44 -28.34
N THR A 61 -27.35 -26.34 -28.13
CA THR A 61 -28.38 -26.21 -27.08
C THR A 61 -27.78 -26.22 -25.67
N THR A 62 -26.64 -26.89 -25.48
CA THR A 62 -25.83 -26.89 -24.25
C THR A 62 -25.34 -25.50 -23.82
N PHE A 63 -25.45 -24.47 -24.67
CA PHE A 63 -25.11 -23.10 -24.26
C PHE A 63 -26.15 -22.48 -23.31
N GLN A 64 -27.29 -23.15 -23.08
CA GLN A 64 -28.19 -22.87 -21.96
C GLN A 64 -27.51 -23.08 -20.59
N ASP A 65 -26.48 -23.94 -20.53
CA ASP A 65 -25.80 -24.37 -19.29
C ASP A 65 -24.61 -23.45 -18.93
N LEU A 66 -24.36 -22.41 -19.73
CA LEU A 66 -23.36 -21.35 -19.53
C LEU A 66 -23.90 -20.28 -18.56
N LEU A 67 -24.00 -20.64 -17.28
CA LEU A 67 -24.71 -19.87 -16.26
C LEU A 67 -24.12 -18.47 -15.96
N SER A 68 -22.80 -18.30 -16.06
CA SER A 68 -22.12 -17.02 -15.79
C SER A 68 -22.00 -16.08 -16.99
N LEU A 69 -22.55 -16.43 -18.16
CA LEU A 69 -22.19 -15.78 -19.43
C LEU A 69 -22.83 -14.37 -19.59
N GLU A 70 -21.98 -13.34 -19.60
CA GLU A 70 -22.34 -11.92 -19.70
C GLU A 70 -22.20 -11.37 -21.13
N GLU A 71 -21.10 -11.69 -21.84
CA GLU A 71 -20.89 -11.29 -23.24
C GLU A 71 -20.72 -12.50 -24.16
N LEU A 72 -21.50 -12.50 -25.24
CA LEU A 72 -21.45 -13.53 -26.27
C LEU A 72 -21.62 -12.92 -27.66
N ASN A 73 -20.72 -13.27 -28.59
CA ASN A 73 -20.70 -12.70 -29.94
C ASN A 73 -20.43 -13.74 -31.03
N PHE A 74 -21.40 -13.92 -31.92
CA PHE A 74 -21.38 -14.85 -33.06
C PHE A 74 -21.63 -14.15 -34.41
N SER A 75 -21.47 -12.83 -34.47
CA SER A 75 -21.64 -12.06 -35.70
C SER A 75 -20.62 -12.44 -36.78
N TYR A 76 -20.99 -12.25 -38.06
CA TYR A 76 -20.16 -12.57 -39.23
C TYR A 76 -19.69 -14.05 -39.23
N LYS A 77 -20.66 -14.94 -39.45
CA LYS A 77 -20.52 -16.40 -39.58
C LYS A 77 -21.57 -16.95 -40.56
N ASN A 78 -21.60 -18.26 -40.77
CA ASN A 78 -22.63 -18.96 -41.55
C ASN A 78 -23.52 -19.85 -40.65
N LEU A 79 -23.95 -19.33 -39.49
CA LEU A 79 -24.81 -20.06 -38.56
C LEU A 79 -26.27 -20.07 -39.00
N SER A 80 -27.00 -21.08 -38.54
CA SER A 80 -28.41 -21.33 -38.90
C SER A 80 -29.16 -21.97 -37.72
N GLY A 81 -30.35 -22.51 -37.97
CA GLY A 81 -31.21 -23.12 -36.94
C GLY A 81 -32.02 -22.11 -36.12
N PRO A 82 -32.57 -22.54 -34.97
CA PRO A 82 -33.16 -21.65 -33.98
C PRO A 82 -32.10 -21.08 -33.03
N LEU A 83 -32.40 -19.95 -32.37
CA LEU A 83 -31.61 -19.49 -31.22
C LEU A 83 -31.98 -20.33 -29.98
N PRO A 84 -31.02 -20.92 -29.25
CA PRO A 84 -31.30 -21.64 -28.00
C PRO A 84 -31.92 -20.75 -26.92
N ALA A 85 -32.63 -21.34 -25.96
CA ALA A 85 -33.38 -20.63 -24.93
C ALA A 85 -32.52 -20.09 -23.76
N ILE A 86 -31.35 -19.53 -24.05
CA ILE A 86 -30.41 -18.99 -23.05
C ILE A 86 -31.01 -17.73 -22.39
N PRO A 87 -30.96 -17.57 -21.05
CA PRO A 87 -31.47 -16.37 -20.36
C PRO A 87 -30.95 -15.04 -20.93
N MET A 88 -29.64 -14.97 -21.25
CA MET A 88 -28.98 -13.79 -21.81
C MET A 88 -29.58 -13.32 -23.16
N PHE A 89 -30.10 -14.21 -24.01
CA PHE A 89 -30.68 -13.81 -25.31
C PHE A 89 -31.89 -12.87 -25.17
N LYS A 90 -32.52 -12.78 -23.98
CA LYS A 90 -33.59 -11.82 -23.68
C LYS A 90 -33.09 -10.36 -23.59
N ASN A 91 -31.82 -10.16 -23.29
CA ASN A 91 -31.19 -8.85 -23.06
C ASN A 91 -30.11 -8.51 -24.10
N MET A 92 -29.93 -9.33 -25.14
CA MET A 92 -28.83 -9.18 -26.09
C MET A 92 -28.94 -7.99 -27.04
N ASN A 93 -27.80 -7.35 -27.30
CA ASN A 93 -27.65 -6.40 -28.39
C ASN A 93 -27.71 -7.12 -29.76
N SER A 94 -28.54 -6.62 -30.68
CA SER A 94 -28.74 -7.18 -32.03
C SER A 94 -27.45 -7.27 -32.87
N CYS A 95 -26.41 -6.50 -32.52
CA CYS A 95 -25.10 -6.55 -33.17
C CYS A 95 -24.37 -7.89 -32.98
N SER A 96 -24.58 -8.60 -31.85
CA SER A 96 -23.89 -9.89 -31.56
C SER A 96 -24.31 -11.06 -32.48
N ILE A 97 -25.39 -10.88 -33.24
CA ILE A 97 -26.01 -11.88 -34.12
C ILE A 97 -25.92 -11.45 -35.61
N PHE A 98 -25.51 -10.20 -35.88
CA PHE A 98 -25.50 -9.57 -37.19
C PHE A 98 -24.69 -10.32 -38.25
N ALA A 99 -25.12 -10.20 -39.52
CA ALA A 99 -24.53 -10.84 -40.70
C ALA A 99 -24.54 -12.39 -40.71
N ASN A 100 -25.41 -13.04 -39.93
CA ASN A 100 -25.79 -14.45 -40.13
C ASN A 100 -27.04 -14.58 -41.04
N PRO A 101 -27.26 -15.74 -41.68
CA PRO A 101 -28.54 -16.12 -42.29
C PRO A 101 -29.76 -15.92 -41.37
N PRO A 102 -30.96 -15.65 -41.93
CA PRO A 102 -32.16 -15.39 -41.12
C PRO A 102 -32.62 -16.65 -40.35
N TYR A 103 -32.49 -16.58 -39.03
CA TYR A 103 -32.94 -17.62 -38.09
C TYR A 103 -34.44 -17.92 -38.24
N LYS A 104 -34.80 -19.20 -38.36
CA LYS A 104 -36.21 -19.61 -38.52
C LYS A 104 -36.89 -19.72 -37.16
N GLY A 105 -38.00 -19.00 -36.99
CA GLY A 105 -38.97 -19.26 -35.92
C GLY A 105 -38.91 -18.38 -34.67
N ASN A 106 -38.17 -17.26 -34.66
CA ASN A 106 -38.12 -16.34 -33.51
C ASN A 106 -38.16 -14.87 -33.98
N PRO A 107 -39.12 -14.02 -33.55
CA PRO A 107 -39.34 -12.69 -34.13
C PRO A 107 -38.38 -11.60 -33.60
N LEU A 108 -37.07 -11.81 -33.72
CA LEU A 108 -36.09 -10.72 -33.65
C LEU A 108 -36.16 -9.90 -34.95
N SER A 109 -37.12 -8.98 -35.01
CA SER A 109 -37.41 -8.17 -36.19
C SER A 109 -36.23 -7.30 -36.62
N LEU A 110 -35.75 -7.49 -37.85
CA LEU A 110 -34.71 -6.70 -38.51
C LEU A 110 -35.26 -5.35 -39.02
N SER A 111 -35.99 -4.64 -38.15
CA SER A 111 -36.76 -3.44 -38.49
C SER A 111 -36.53 -2.29 -37.49
N ASN A 112 -35.25 -1.94 -37.26
CA ASN A 112 -34.80 -0.58 -36.88
C ASN A 112 -33.27 -0.45 -36.87
N ALA A 113 -32.61 -0.80 -37.98
CA ALA A 113 -31.20 -0.48 -38.20
C ALA A 113 -31.04 1.00 -38.60
N THR A 114 -31.12 1.90 -37.63
CA THR A 114 -30.73 3.32 -37.80
C THR A 114 -29.21 3.48 -37.66
N ASP A 115 -28.61 4.56 -38.19
CA ASP A 115 -27.17 4.74 -38.40
C ASP A 115 -26.25 4.56 -37.18
N LYS A 116 -26.79 4.48 -35.96
CA LYS A 116 -26.03 4.15 -34.75
C LYS A 116 -25.51 2.70 -34.73
N SER A 117 -26.09 1.78 -35.50
CA SER A 117 -25.67 0.37 -35.57
C SER A 117 -24.22 0.23 -36.08
N LEU A 118 -23.85 0.98 -37.12
CA LEU A 118 -22.50 1.00 -37.71
C LEU A 118 -21.42 1.48 -36.74
N LEU A 119 -21.78 2.33 -35.77
CA LEU A 119 -20.85 2.86 -34.77
C LEU A 119 -20.50 1.84 -33.67
N CYS A 120 -21.33 0.80 -33.49
CA CYS A 120 -21.20 -0.15 -32.38
C CYS A 120 -20.05 -1.14 -32.57
N CYS A 121 -19.75 -1.53 -33.83
CA CYS A 121 -18.67 -2.46 -34.16
C CYS A 121 -17.25 -1.98 -33.80
N TRP A 122 -17.08 -0.72 -33.37
CA TRP A 122 -15.78 -0.16 -33.00
C TRP A 122 -15.40 -0.35 -31.51
N ARG A 123 -16.38 -0.63 -30.63
CA ARG A 123 -16.13 -0.68 -29.16
C ARG A 123 -15.52 -1.98 -28.64
N THR A 124 -15.53 -3.07 -29.41
CA THR A 124 -14.99 -4.39 -29.00
C THR A 124 -13.46 -4.51 -29.09
N THR A 125 -12.74 -3.43 -29.45
CA THR A 125 -11.25 -3.38 -29.38
C THR A 125 -10.74 -2.77 -28.07
N GLY A 126 -11.49 -2.99 -26.98
CA GLY A 126 -11.32 -2.37 -25.66
C GLY A 126 -10.23 -2.97 -24.74
N PHE A 127 -9.28 -3.74 -25.27
CA PHE A 127 -8.08 -4.16 -24.55
C PHE A 127 -6.85 -3.69 -25.33
N GLY A 128 -6.13 -2.69 -24.81
CA GLY A 128 -4.86 -2.22 -25.36
C GLY A 128 -4.95 -1.17 -26.48
N LYS A 129 -5.40 0.06 -26.17
CA LYS A 129 -5.22 1.24 -27.06
C LYS A 129 -4.82 2.51 -26.30
N SER A 130 -3.54 2.60 -25.95
CA SER A 130 -2.82 3.85 -25.71
C SER A 130 -1.83 4.08 -26.86
N GLY A 131 -1.92 5.24 -27.52
CA GLY A 131 -1.06 5.59 -28.66
C GLY A 131 -1.84 6.05 -29.88
N ALA A 132 -1.63 7.31 -30.27
CA ALA A 132 -2.18 7.85 -31.51
C ALA A 132 -1.30 7.48 -32.71
N SER A 133 -1.91 6.99 -33.80
CA SER A 133 -1.26 6.83 -35.09
C SER A 133 -2.31 6.84 -36.20
N GLN A 134 -2.13 7.72 -37.19
CA GLN A 134 -2.94 7.74 -38.41
C GLN A 134 -2.46 6.63 -39.36
N ILE A 135 -3.39 5.92 -39.99
CA ILE A 135 -3.09 5.03 -41.14
C ILE A 135 -4.04 5.40 -42.28
N LEU A 136 -3.49 5.49 -43.50
CA LEU A 136 -4.20 5.94 -44.70
C LEU A 136 -5.29 4.95 -45.13
N LEU A 137 -6.42 5.48 -45.60
CA LEU A 137 -7.42 4.71 -46.34
C LEU A 137 -7.04 4.66 -47.83
N GLY A 138 -6.93 3.45 -48.38
CA GLY A 138 -6.85 3.22 -49.82
C GLY A 138 -8.22 3.32 -50.48
N ALA A 139 -8.28 4.03 -51.61
CA ALA A 139 -9.45 4.20 -52.47
C ALA A 139 -9.81 2.88 -53.23
N PRO A 140 -11.00 2.73 -53.87
CA PRO A 140 -11.94 3.79 -54.25
C PRO A 140 -13.42 3.60 -53.88
N PHE A 141 -14.13 4.74 -53.79
CA PHE A 141 -15.59 4.85 -53.82
C PHE A 141 -16.06 5.44 -55.14
N GLY A 142 -17.26 5.07 -55.60
CA GLY A 142 -17.96 5.73 -56.71
C GLY A 142 -19.34 5.10 -56.98
N PRO A 143 -20.31 5.88 -57.48
CA PRO A 143 -20.89 6.96 -56.68
C PRO A 143 -22.43 6.95 -56.68
N TYR A 144 -23.06 7.32 -55.56
CA TYR A 144 -24.39 7.94 -55.58
C TYR A 144 -24.61 8.85 -54.36
N ILE A 145 -25.13 10.05 -54.61
CA ILE A 145 -25.56 11.05 -53.64
C ILE A 145 -26.99 11.45 -54.00
N PRO A 146 -27.90 11.57 -53.03
CA PRO A 146 -28.88 12.66 -53.04
C PRO A 146 -28.56 13.69 -51.95
N GLN A 147 -28.77 14.98 -52.26
CA GLN A 147 -28.59 16.07 -51.31
C GLN A 147 -29.84 16.24 -50.43
N ALA A 148 -29.64 16.57 -49.15
CA ALA A 148 -30.69 17.11 -48.28
C ALA A 148 -30.10 18.21 -47.38
N THR A 149 -30.27 19.46 -47.81
CA THR A 149 -29.94 20.67 -47.02
C THR A 149 -31.21 21.19 -46.37
N ILE A 150 -31.16 21.78 -45.15
CA ILE A 150 -31.84 23.06 -44.79
C ILE A 150 -31.68 23.45 -43.29
N THR A 151 -31.13 24.66 -43.09
CA THR A 151 -31.25 25.67 -41.99
C THR A 151 -31.25 25.34 -40.49
N LYS A 152 -30.59 26.22 -39.73
CA LYS A 152 -30.92 26.55 -38.33
C LYS A 152 -32.16 27.47 -38.23
N GLY A 153 -32.99 27.24 -37.22
CA GLY A 153 -33.45 28.28 -36.28
C GLY A 153 -34.76 29.04 -36.54
N ALA A 154 -35.73 28.88 -35.63
CA ALA A 154 -36.62 29.93 -35.11
C ALA A 154 -37.31 29.44 -33.81
N ILE A 155 -37.62 30.35 -32.87
CA ILE A 155 -38.38 30.11 -31.63
C ILE A 155 -39.31 31.32 -31.40
N PRO A 156 -40.58 31.13 -31.01
CA PRO A 156 -41.12 31.73 -29.77
C PRO A 156 -41.64 30.62 -28.81
N VAL A 157 -41.45 30.64 -27.48
CA VAL A 157 -41.74 31.68 -26.45
C VAL A 157 -43.26 31.91 -26.30
N LEU A 158 -43.89 31.91 -25.12
CA LEU A 158 -43.48 31.93 -23.70
C LEU A 158 -43.75 30.55 -23.01
N TYR A 159 -43.52 30.19 -21.74
CA TYR A 159 -42.68 30.54 -20.54
C TYR A 159 -42.91 29.39 -19.50
N VAL A 160 -42.31 29.29 -18.29
CA VAL A 160 -41.36 30.13 -17.49
C VAL A 160 -40.15 29.26 -17.10
N ASN A 161 -38.98 29.88 -16.92
CA ASN A 161 -37.77 29.25 -16.34
C ASN A 161 -37.14 30.20 -15.31
N ILE A 162 -36.75 29.69 -14.13
CA ILE A 162 -35.78 30.33 -13.21
C ILE A 162 -34.91 29.23 -12.59
N ASP A 163 -33.62 29.53 -12.46
CA ASP A 163 -32.54 28.62 -12.03
C ASP A 163 -32.09 29.00 -10.57
N PRO A 164 -30.81 29.12 -10.11
CA PRO A 164 -30.49 28.78 -8.72
C PRO A 164 -29.96 29.95 -7.85
N THR A 165 -29.70 29.63 -6.57
CA THR A 165 -28.77 30.34 -5.64
C THR A 165 -28.88 31.86 -5.45
N GLU A 166 -29.61 32.27 -4.42
CA GLU A 166 -29.26 33.21 -3.31
C GLU A 166 -30.51 33.26 -2.40
N GLY A 167 -30.61 33.82 -1.20
CA GLY A 167 -29.83 34.72 -0.35
C GLY A 167 -30.69 35.01 0.90
N SER A 168 -30.14 35.55 1.99
CA SER A 168 -30.80 35.55 3.32
C SER A 168 -31.56 36.86 3.68
N PHE A 169 -32.09 36.93 4.92
CA PHE A 169 -32.49 38.15 5.69
C PHE A 169 -33.95 38.70 5.54
N PRO A 170 -34.45 39.67 6.37
CA PRO A 170 -34.37 39.77 7.85
C PRO A 170 -35.56 40.49 8.61
N LEU A 171 -35.41 40.65 9.95
CA LEU A 171 -35.91 41.74 10.84
C LEU A 171 -37.44 41.84 11.12
N HIS A 172 -37.97 42.42 12.22
CA HIS A 172 -37.47 43.33 13.31
C HIS A 172 -37.85 42.81 14.73
N ALA A 173 -37.03 42.97 15.80
CA ALA A 173 -37.01 44.02 16.87
C ALA A 173 -38.33 44.19 17.69
N ALA A 174 -38.38 44.35 19.02
CA ALA A 174 -37.60 45.13 20.02
C ALA A 174 -37.49 44.39 21.40
N VAL A 175 -36.52 44.56 22.33
CA VAL A 175 -35.96 45.73 23.08
C VAL A 175 -36.95 46.28 24.16
N ILE A 176 -36.66 46.44 25.48
CA ILE A 176 -35.51 46.10 26.39
C ILE A 176 -35.90 46.34 27.90
N LEU A 177 -35.02 46.06 28.90
CA LEU A 177 -35.13 46.30 30.39
C LEU A 177 -36.07 45.37 31.21
N HIS A 178 -35.91 45.10 32.53
CA HIS A 178 -35.05 45.69 33.60
C HIS A 178 -34.79 44.72 34.81
N ARG A 179 -33.60 44.80 35.48
CA ARG A 179 -33.22 44.34 36.88
C ARG A 179 -33.27 42.83 37.19
N ALA A 180 -32.25 42.10 37.70
CA ALA A 180 -30.92 42.34 38.33
C ALA A 180 -30.92 42.89 39.79
N PRO A 181 -29.87 42.67 40.63
CA PRO A 181 -28.58 41.93 40.47
C PRO A 181 -28.40 40.81 41.56
N GLU A 182 -27.32 40.45 42.32
CA GLU A 182 -25.86 40.73 42.61
C GLU A 182 -25.34 39.52 43.52
N ILE A 183 -24.07 39.21 43.92
CA ILE A 183 -22.69 39.33 43.35
C ILE A 183 -21.63 38.44 44.12
N ARG A 184 -20.51 38.05 43.44
CA ARG A 184 -19.10 37.64 43.83
C ARG A 184 -18.66 36.84 45.10
N LEU A 185 -17.89 35.77 44.83
CA LEU A 185 -16.46 35.43 45.16
C LEU A 185 -15.71 35.76 46.49
N GLU A 186 -14.93 34.74 46.92
CA GLU A 186 -13.51 34.72 47.42
C GLU A 186 -13.07 34.86 48.92
N LEU A 187 -12.33 33.81 49.34
CA LEU A 187 -11.10 33.75 50.18
C LEU A 187 -11.10 33.89 51.73
N GLU A 188 -9.94 33.48 52.29
CA GLU A 188 -9.67 32.98 53.66
C GLU A 188 -9.35 34.09 54.71
N LEU A 189 -9.57 33.80 56.02
CA LEU A 189 -8.50 33.56 57.02
C LEU A 189 -9.04 33.27 58.45
N GLU A 190 -8.13 33.19 59.43
CA GLU A 190 -8.23 32.45 60.72
C GLU A 190 -8.31 33.38 61.98
N VAL A 191 -8.24 32.81 63.20
CA VAL A 191 -7.71 33.40 64.48
C VAL A 191 -8.69 33.85 65.63
N VAL A 192 -8.84 32.95 66.64
CA VAL A 192 -8.70 33.12 68.13
C VAL A 192 -9.79 33.73 69.08
N VAL A 193 -10.37 32.83 69.91
CA VAL A 193 -10.56 32.76 71.41
C VAL A 193 -11.08 33.95 72.29
N TYR A 194 -12.12 33.68 73.12
CA TYR A 194 -12.24 33.81 74.62
C TYR A 194 -13.75 33.77 75.06
N VAL A 195 -14.31 32.69 75.65
CA VAL A 195 -14.35 32.25 77.08
C VAL A 195 -15.29 33.06 78.02
N HIS A 196 -16.35 32.43 78.57
CA HIS A 196 -16.63 32.31 80.03
C HIS A 196 -17.88 31.44 80.39
N GLN A 197 -17.73 30.53 81.38
CA GLN A 197 -18.60 30.12 82.53
C GLN A 197 -20.17 30.06 82.42
N ASN A 198 -20.93 29.29 83.23
CA ASN A 198 -20.70 28.38 84.39
C ASN A 198 -21.80 27.28 84.40
N VAL A 199 -21.52 25.99 84.61
CA VAL A 199 -21.48 25.24 85.90
C VAL A 199 -22.84 25.01 86.59
N GLU A 200 -23.27 23.73 86.69
CA GLU A 200 -23.57 23.05 87.97
C GLU A 200 -23.57 21.51 87.85
N GLN A 201 -23.06 20.91 88.93
CA GLN A 201 -22.97 19.52 89.43
C GLN A 201 -23.79 18.36 88.80
N PHE A 202 -23.17 17.16 88.71
CA PHE A 202 -23.33 16.12 89.76
C PHE A 202 -22.23 15.03 89.77
N ARG A 203 -21.95 14.46 90.95
CA ARG A 203 -21.11 13.26 91.17
C ARG A 203 -21.92 11.97 90.85
N THR A 204 -21.41 10.75 90.68
CA THR A 204 -20.15 10.06 91.04
C THR A 204 -19.82 8.93 90.04
N LYS A 205 -18.53 8.57 89.87
CA LYS A 205 -17.98 7.20 90.02
C LYS A 205 -16.54 7.09 89.47
N GLU A 206 -15.59 6.93 90.39
CA GLU A 206 -14.23 6.46 90.07
C GLU A 206 -14.24 4.93 89.78
N SER A 207 -13.06 4.33 89.54
CA SER A 207 -12.78 2.89 89.35
C SER A 207 -12.66 2.35 87.90
N LEU A 208 -13.19 3.04 86.87
CA LEU A 208 -13.01 2.61 85.46
C LEU A 208 -11.88 3.34 84.71
N TRP A 209 -11.60 4.61 85.04
CA TRP A 209 -10.71 5.46 84.25
C TRP A 209 -9.23 5.04 84.26
N SER A 210 -8.67 4.53 85.37
CA SER A 210 -7.27 4.11 85.40
C SER A 210 -6.98 2.91 84.50
N ARG A 211 -7.92 1.95 84.43
CA ARG A 211 -7.84 0.82 83.48
C ARG A 211 -8.06 1.27 82.05
N LEU A 212 -8.98 2.20 81.79
CA LEU A 212 -9.21 2.75 80.46
C LEU A 212 -8.00 3.54 79.94
N VAL A 213 -7.36 4.36 80.78
CA VAL A 213 -6.13 5.10 80.41
C VAL A 213 -4.95 4.14 80.19
N GLN A 214 -4.80 3.09 81.02
CA GLN A 214 -3.78 2.06 80.77
C GLN A 214 -4.07 1.23 79.51
N LEU A 215 -5.33 0.90 79.20
CA LEU A 215 -5.70 0.24 77.95
C LEU A 215 -5.54 1.17 76.74
N LEU A 216 -5.76 2.48 76.86
CA LEU A 216 -5.46 3.44 75.78
C LEU A 216 -3.96 3.56 75.55
N LEU A 217 -3.15 3.71 76.61
CA LEU A 217 -1.69 3.79 76.50
C LEU A 217 -1.10 2.49 75.93
N VAL A 218 -1.58 1.33 76.37
CA VAL A 218 -1.19 0.04 75.79
C VAL A 218 -1.72 -0.09 74.37
N ALA A 219 -2.93 0.36 74.03
CA ALA A 219 -3.39 0.39 72.64
C ALA A 219 -2.50 1.28 71.75
N THR A 220 -2.09 2.47 72.20
CA THR A 220 -1.15 3.33 71.46
C THR A 220 0.29 2.80 71.41
N LEU A 221 0.62 1.76 72.19
CA LEU A 221 1.91 1.06 72.18
C LEU A 221 1.84 -0.36 71.58
N VAL A 222 0.63 -0.83 71.25
CA VAL A 222 0.32 -2.16 70.66
C VAL A 222 -0.45 -2.05 69.35
N PHE A 223 -0.80 -0.83 68.92
CA PHE A 223 -0.59 -0.46 67.53
C PHE A 223 0.92 -0.60 67.24
N SER A 224 1.30 -1.84 66.90
CA SER A 224 2.44 -2.12 66.04
C SER A 224 2.44 -1.11 64.91
N VAL A 225 3.63 -0.64 64.52
CA VAL A 225 3.79 0.20 63.33
C VAL A 225 3.17 -0.55 62.16
N SER A 226 1.96 -0.15 61.75
CA SER A 226 1.46 -0.46 60.44
C SER A 226 2.29 0.40 59.52
N GLU A 227 3.36 -0.16 58.95
CA GLU A 227 4.15 0.52 57.93
C GLU A 227 3.24 0.76 56.74
N THR A 228 2.64 1.96 56.72
CA THR A 228 1.69 2.39 55.71
C THR A 228 2.42 2.40 54.38
N LEU A 229 1.85 1.70 53.39
CA LEU A 229 2.33 1.63 52.02
C LEU A 229 2.99 2.95 51.59
N ASN A 230 4.26 2.87 51.18
CA ASN A 230 5.04 4.06 50.85
C ASN A 230 4.41 4.90 49.71
N SER A 231 4.85 6.15 49.55
CA SER A 231 4.26 7.10 48.60
C SER A 231 4.25 6.58 47.16
N GLU A 232 5.32 5.92 46.72
CA GLU A 232 5.41 5.28 45.40
C GLU A 232 4.34 4.18 45.23
N GLY A 233 4.11 3.39 46.27
CA GLY A 233 3.02 2.43 46.34
C GLY A 233 1.65 3.10 46.25
N THR A 234 1.42 4.24 46.91
CA THR A 234 0.14 4.98 46.79
C THR A 234 -0.07 5.52 45.37
N TYR A 235 0.97 6.07 44.73
CA TYR A 235 0.89 6.53 43.33
C TYR A 235 0.55 5.38 42.36
N LEU A 236 1.10 4.19 42.62
CA LEU A 236 0.81 2.96 41.87
C LEU A 236 -0.60 2.41 42.16
N LEU A 237 -1.15 2.53 43.36
CA LEU A 237 -2.57 2.21 43.60
C LEU A 237 -3.52 3.19 42.90
N GLU A 238 -3.19 4.48 42.83
CA GLU A 238 -3.97 5.45 42.06
C GLU A 238 -3.90 5.17 40.55
N LEU A 239 -2.74 4.71 40.03
CA LEU A 239 -2.62 4.18 38.67
C LEU A 239 -3.46 2.91 38.45
N LYS A 240 -3.45 1.97 39.40
CA LYS A 240 -4.29 0.77 39.34
C LYS A 240 -5.78 1.11 39.37
N ASN A 241 -6.18 2.20 40.03
CA ASN A 241 -7.56 2.67 40.05
C ASN A 241 -7.99 3.38 38.75
N SER A 242 -7.06 3.85 37.92
CA SER A 242 -7.36 4.39 36.57
C SER A 242 -7.31 3.33 35.46
N ILE A 243 -6.78 2.14 35.76
CA ILE A 243 -6.67 1.00 34.86
C ILE A 243 -7.81 0.00 35.11
N LEU A 244 -8.35 -0.57 34.03
CA LEU A 244 -9.26 -1.71 34.05
C LEU A 244 -8.49 -2.99 33.67
N ASP A 245 -8.46 -3.93 34.61
CA ASP A 245 -7.69 -5.18 34.59
C ASP A 245 -8.64 -6.39 34.65
N GLU A 246 -9.16 -6.81 33.49
CA GLU A 246 -10.18 -7.87 33.38
C GLU A 246 -9.68 -9.23 33.90
N PHE A 247 -8.39 -9.52 33.70
CA PHE A 247 -7.77 -10.79 34.07
C PHE A 247 -7.08 -10.75 35.45
N ASN A 248 -7.18 -9.63 36.18
CA ASN A 248 -6.64 -9.45 37.53
C ASN A 248 -5.10 -9.67 37.62
N HIS A 249 -4.36 -9.27 36.58
CA HIS A 249 -2.89 -9.30 36.53
C HIS A 249 -2.23 -8.45 37.62
N LEU A 250 -2.84 -7.31 37.95
CA LEU A 250 -2.42 -6.41 39.03
C LEU A 250 -2.99 -6.84 40.39
N GLY A 251 -3.59 -8.03 40.48
CA GLY A 251 -4.28 -8.54 41.68
C GLY A 251 -3.41 -8.66 42.94
N ASN A 252 -2.08 -8.72 42.80
CA ASN A 252 -1.17 -8.71 43.94
C ASN A 252 -0.76 -7.31 44.44
N TRP A 253 -1.18 -6.23 43.78
CA TRP A 253 -0.96 -4.85 44.24
C TRP A 253 -1.96 -4.54 45.37
N LYS A 254 -1.49 -4.43 46.61
CA LYS A 254 -2.33 -4.35 47.82
C LYS A 254 -1.99 -3.17 48.74
N PRO A 255 -2.98 -2.46 49.30
CA PRO A 255 -2.75 -1.40 50.29
C PRO A 255 -2.25 -1.89 51.66
N THR A 256 -2.13 -3.20 51.85
CA THR A 256 -1.62 -3.83 53.07
C THR A 256 -0.11 -4.10 53.03
N ASP A 257 0.54 -3.90 51.90
CA ASP A 257 1.97 -4.12 51.74
C ASP A 257 2.74 -2.84 52.10
N GLU A 258 3.92 -2.99 52.71
CA GLU A 258 4.74 -1.87 53.19
C GLU A 258 5.38 -1.09 52.01
N THR A 259 5.72 -1.83 50.94
CA THR A 259 6.31 -1.30 49.70
C THR A 259 5.76 -2.04 48.47
N PRO A 260 5.71 -1.40 47.28
CA PRO A 260 5.26 -2.03 46.05
C PRO A 260 6.30 -3.00 45.43
N CYS A 261 7.47 -3.18 46.07
CA CYS A 261 8.63 -3.89 45.50
C CYS A 261 8.48 -5.43 45.38
N ARG A 262 7.26 -5.95 45.56
CA ARG A 262 6.88 -7.35 45.31
C ARG A 262 5.68 -7.48 44.36
N TRP A 263 5.21 -6.35 43.81
CA TRP A 263 4.05 -6.31 42.92
C TRP A 263 4.42 -6.75 41.50
N ILE A 264 3.48 -7.39 40.81
CA ILE A 264 3.69 -7.83 39.42
C ILE A 264 3.96 -6.60 38.55
N GLY A 265 5.05 -6.65 37.79
CA GLY A 265 5.52 -5.54 36.94
C GLY A 265 6.35 -4.47 37.64
N VAL A 266 6.47 -4.46 38.97
CA VAL A 266 7.23 -3.43 39.70
C VAL A 266 8.61 -3.96 40.10
N ASN A 267 9.66 -3.17 39.85
CA ASN A 267 11.01 -3.44 40.36
C ASN A 267 11.58 -2.22 41.09
N CYS A 268 12.42 -2.46 42.09
CA CYS A 268 12.97 -1.44 42.97
C CYS A 268 14.50 -1.48 43.06
N THR A 269 15.10 -0.36 43.46
CA THR A 269 16.53 -0.25 43.76
C THR A 269 16.94 -1.16 44.93
N SER A 270 18.12 -1.76 44.85
CA SER A 270 18.70 -2.60 45.92
C SER A 270 19.32 -1.77 47.07
N ALA A 271 18.70 -0.65 47.41
CA ALA A 271 19.12 0.26 48.48
C ALA A 271 18.50 -0.13 49.83
N TYR A 272 19.00 0.47 50.93
CA TYR A 272 18.44 0.26 52.28
C TYR A 272 16.98 0.72 52.36
N GLU A 273 16.67 1.87 51.76
CA GLU A 273 15.31 2.25 51.39
C GLU A 273 15.12 1.94 49.89
N PRO A 274 14.35 0.91 49.51
CA PRO A 274 14.06 0.66 48.10
C PRO A 274 13.18 1.78 47.52
N ARG A 275 13.44 2.14 46.26
CA ARG A 275 12.63 3.05 45.45
C ARG A 275 12.26 2.39 44.13
N VAL A 276 11.08 2.67 43.60
CA VAL A 276 10.60 2.12 42.32
C VAL A 276 11.49 2.63 41.17
N CYS A 277 12.16 1.71 40.49
CA CYS A 277 13.05 2.00 39.35
C CYS A 277 12.48 1.51 38.01
N SER A 278 11.60 0.50 38.02
CA SER A 278 10.96 -0.02 36.82
C SER A 278 9.48 -0.30 37.07
N VAL A 279 8.65 0.02 36.07
CA VAL A 279 7.27 -0.47 35.95
C VAL A 279 7.10 -1.03 34.54
N ASP A 280 6.85 -2.32 34.45
CA ASP A 280 6.64 -3.07 33.20
C ASP A 280 5.30 -3.81 33.29
N LEU A 281 4.29 -3.27 32.61
CA LEU A 281 2.94 -3.82 32.49
C LEU A 281 2.63 -4.24 31.05
N ASN A 282 3.67 -4.58 30.26
CA ASN A 282 3.46 -4.90 28.85
C ASN A 282 2.62 -6.17 28.66
N SER A 283 1.80 -6.21 27.60
CA SER A 283 1.06 -7.40 27.17
C SER A 283 0.06 -7.97 28.20
N MET A 284 -0.49 -7.13 29.09
CA MET A 284 -1.39 -7.53 30.18
C MET A 284 -2.89 -7.30 29.87
N ASN A 285 -3.25 -6.93 28.64
CA ASN A 285 -4.63 -6.63 28.20
C ASN A 285 -5.32 -5.57 29.09
N LEU A 286 -4.56 -4.61 29.59
CA LEU A 286 -5.04 -3.53 30.46
C LEU A 286 -5.74 -2.45 29.64
N SER A 287 -6.88 -1.96 30.11
CA SER A 287 -7.59 -0.81 29.52
C SER A 287 -7.75 0.30 30.56
N GLY A 288 -8.54 1.34 30.29
CA GLY A 288 -8.57 2.55 31.13
C GLY A 288 -7.43 3.52 30.78
N THR A 289 -7.04 4.40 31.71
CA THR A 289 -6.15 5.54 31.42
C THR A 289 -4.87 5.51 32.25
N LEU A 290 -3.82 6.17 31.75
CA LEU A 290 -2.58 6.40 32.50
C LEU A 290 -2.76 7.58 33.47
N SER A 291 -2.78 7.28 34.78
CA SER A 291 -2.92 8.31 35.82
C SER A 291 -1.74 9.30 35.82
N PRO A 292 -1.99 10.62 36.00
CA PRO A 292 -0.94 11.62 36.26
C PRO A 292 -0.04 11.29 37.46
N THR A 293 -0.49 10.46 38.41
CA THR A 293 0.31 10.04 39.57
C THR A 293 1.58 9.27 39.20
N ILE A 294 1.70 8.77 37.96
CA ILE A 294 2.95 8.20 37.42
C ILE A 294 4.14 9.17 37.61
N GLY A 295 3.90 10.49 37.50
CA GLY A 295 4.90 11.53 37.73
C GLY A 295 5.46 11.61 39.15
N GLY A 296 4.87 10.91 40.12
CA GLY A 296 5.42 10.76 41.47
C GLY A 296 6.59 9.78 41.56
N LEU A 297 6.76 8.88 40.57
CA LEU A 297 7.83 7.87 40.51
C LEU A 297 9.16 8.48 40.01
N THR A 298 9.62 9.51 40.72
CA THR A 298 10.80 10.33 40.38
C THR A 298 12.11 9.53 40.18
N HIS A 299 12.20 8.32 40.73
CA HIS A 299 13.36 7.43 40.66
C HIS A 299 13.27 6.38 39.53
N GLN A 300 12.18 6.39 38.76
CA GLN A 300 11.94 5.45 37.67
C GLN A 300 12.89 5.70 36.49
N SER A 301 13.56 4.65 36.02
CA SER A 301 14.38 4.63 34.79
C SER A 301 13.73 3.89 33.63
N TYR A 302 12.72 3.05 33.89
CA TYR A 302 12.01 2.26 32.88
C TYR A 302 10.49 2.27 33.09
N LEU A 303 9.72 2.67 32.07
CA LEU A 303 8.27 2.53 31.99
C LEU A 303 7.88 1.85 30.68
N ASP A 304 7.29 0.66 30.76
CA ASP A 304 6.70 -0.04 29.61
C ASP A 304 5.24 -0.41 29.90
N LEU A 305 4.34 0.09 29.05
CA LEU A 305 2.90 -0.17 29.07
C LEU A 305 2.42 -0.73 27.71
N SER A 306 3.34 -1.25 26.90
CA SER A 306 3.09 -1.66 25.51
C SER A 306 2.10 -2.82 25.36
N TYR A 307 1.43 -2.91 24.21
CA TYR A 307 0.51 -4.01 23.87
C TYR A 307 -0.64 -4.14 24.88
N ASN A 308 -1.33 -3.03 25.11
CA ASN A 308 -2.50 -2.91 25.96
C ASN A 308 -3.58 -2.10 25.23
N GLU A 309 -4.71 -1.82 25.88
CA GLU A 309 -5.81 -1.02 25.34
C GLU A 309 -5.94 0.34 26.05
N LEU A 310 -4.85 0.87 26.61
CA LEU A 310 -4.86 2.12 27.37
C LEU A 310 -5.26 3.30 26.50
N LEU A 311 -6.13 4.17 27.01
CA LEU A 311 -6.77 5.27 26.31
C LEU A 311 -6.52 6.62 27.02
N GLY A 312 -6.95 7.70 26.36
CA GLY A 312 -6.77 9.06 26.86
C GLY A 312 -5.38 9.61 26.55
N HIS A 313 -4.99 10.66 27.25
CA HIS A 313 -3.76 11.41 26.97
C HIS A 313 -2.55 10.82 27.70
N ILE A 314 -1.34 11.06 27.17
CA ILE A 314 -0.11 10.96 27.96
C ILE A 314 -0.13 12.13 28.96
N PRO A 315 -0.12 11.89 30.29
CA PRO A 315 -0.15 12.99 31.26
C PRO A 315 1.18 13.74 31.23
N LYS A 316 1.14 15.08 31.24
CA LYS A 316 2.32 15.96 31.25
C LYS A 316 3.21 15.72 32.47
N GLU A 317 2.63 15.24 33.57
CA GLU A 317 3.29 14.90 34.82
C GLU A 317 4.36 13.82 34.64
N ILE A 318 4.36 13.06 33.53
CA ILE A 318 5.46 12.15 33.15
C ILE A 318 6.82 12.87 33.08
N GLY A 319 6.84 14.17 32.79
CA GLY A 319 8.05 15.02 32.80
C GLY A 319 8.70 15.18 34.19
N ASN A 320 8.03 14.74 35.27
CA ASN A 320 8.61 14.71 36.62
C ASN A 320 9.47 13.46 36.88
N CYS A 321 9.36 12.40 36.05
CA CYS A 321 10.16 11.18 36.14
C CYS A 321 11.59 11.42 35.61
N SER A 322 12.33 12.37 36.21
CA SER A 322 13.55 12.95 35.66
C SER A 322 14.71 11.98 35.35
N LEU A 323 14.69 10.75 35.89
CA LEU A 323 15.67 9.69 35.63
C LEU A 323 15.24 8.69 34.53
N LEU A 324 14.09 8.90 33.88
CA LEU A 324 13.51 7.96 32.91
C LEU A 324 14.40 7.82 31.68
N GLU A 325 14.89 6.60 31.42
CA GLU A 325 15.72 6.25 30.25
C GLU A 325 14.91 5.58 29.13
N PHE A 326 13.80 4.91 29.48
CA PHE A 326 12.94 4.20 28.54
C PHE A 326 11.45 4.52 28.82
N LEU A 327 10.74 4.98 27.79
CA LEU A 327 9.30 5.22 27.82
C LEU A 327 8.62 4.53 26.63
N HIS A 328 8.04 3.36 26.86
CA HIS A 328 7.44 2.50 25.84
C HIS A 328 5.93 2.39 26.06
N LEU A 329 5.16 2.97 25.14
CA LEU A 329 3.69 3.07 25.15
C LEU A 329 3.06 2.49 23.87
N LYS A 330 3.84 1.81 23.03
CA LYS A 330 3.47 1.33 21.69
C LYS A 330 2.30 0.33 21.71
N ASN A 331 1.49 0.33 20.66
CA ASN A 331 0.29 -0.52 20.53
C ASN A 331 -0.66 -0.33 21.72
N ASN A 332 -1.28 0.86 21.74
CA ASN A 332 -2.29 1.28 22.70
C ASN A 332 -3.32 2.18 21.98
N GLN A 333 -4.20 2.84 22.73
CA GLN A 333 -5.19 3.80 22.22
C GLN A 333 -4.94 5.24 22.71
N PHE A 334 -3.71 5.58 23.14
CA PHE A 334 -3.36 6.92 23.60
C PHE A 334 -3.61 7.97 22.52
N SER A 335 -4.15 9.12 22.90
CA SER A 335 -4.68 10.13 21.99
C SER A 335 -4.36 11.56 22.41
N GLY A 336 -4.55 12.51 21.49
CA GLY A 336 -4.22 13.92 21.70
C GLY A 336 -2.71 14.19 21.64
N PRO A 337 -2.26 15.39 22.08
CA PRO A 337 -0.88 15.83 21.90
C PRO A 337 0.13 15.05 22.74
N ILE A 338 1.33 14.92 22.18
CA ILE A 338 2.55 14.60 22.94
C ILE A 338 2.84 15.83 23.83
N PRO A 339 2.83 15.72 25.17
CA PRO A 339 3.08 16.87 26.04
C PRO A 339 4.51 17.39 25.89
N GLY A 340 4.68 18.71 25.83
CA GLY A 340 6.00 19.36 25.71
C GLY A 340 6.88 19.10 26.94
N GLU A 341 6.24 18.87 28.09
CA GLU A 341 6.87 18.46 29.35
C GLU A 341 7.67 17.15 29.25
N LEU A 342 7.48 16.32 28.22
CA LEU A 342 8.39 15.19 27.95
C LEU A 342 9.83 15.65 27.70
N GLY A 343 10.06 16.87 27.19
CA GLY A 343 11.39 17.43 26.92
C GLY A 343 12.27 17.62 28.16
N THR A 344 11.71 17.59 29.38
CA THR A 344 12.49 17.66 30.63
C THR A 344 13.31 16.39 30.89
N LEU A 345 12.97 15.27 30.24
CA LEU A 345 13.53 13.94 30.48
C LEU A 345 14.93 13.78 29.85
N SER A 346 15.89 14.58 30.34
CA SER A 346 17.26 14.67 29.81
C SER A 346 18.07 13.36 29.82
N TYR A 347 17.61 12.33 30.53
CA TYR A 347 18.17 10.98 30.55
C TYR A 347 17.52 10.02 29.54
N LEU A 348 16.39 10.38 28.93
CA LEU A 348 15.61 9.52 28.03
C LEU A 348 16.43 9.10 26.81
N ARG A 349 16.47 7.78 26.56
CA ARG A 349 17.26 7.13 25.51
C ARG A 349 16.38 6.53 24.43
N SER A 350 15.25 5.91 24.79
CA SER A 350 14.28 5.34 23.84
C SER A 350 12.87 5.81 24.19
N LEU A 351 12.25 6.53 23.24
CA LEU A 351 10.86 6.96 23.28
C LEU A 351 10.08 6.22 22.19
N ASN A 352 9.18 5.32 22.59
CA ASN A 352 8.46 4.44 21.68
C ASN A 352 6.95 4.52 21.89
N ILE A 353 6.27 5.23 20.99
CA ILE A 353 4.86 5.61 21.05
C ILE A 353 4.09 5.22 19.76
N CYS A 354 4.66 4.33 18.94
CA CYS A 354 4.05 3.92 17.67
C CYS A 354 2.75 3.12 17.85
N ASN A 355 1.95 3.04 16.79
CA ASN A 355 0.66 2.33 16.78
C ASN A 355 -0.27 2.83 17.91
N ASN A 356 -0.62 4.11 17.85
CA ASN A 356 -1.50 4.82 18.80
C ASN A 356 -2.42 5.79 18.03
N LYS A 357 -3.15 6.66 18.76
CA LYS A 357 -4.06 7.69 18.22
C LYS A 357 -3.58 9.11 18.56
N LEU A 358 -2.29 9.29 18.85
CA LEU A 358 -1.70 10.58 19.21
C LEU A 358 -1.81 11.56 18.04
N SER A 359 -2.00 12.84 18.35
CA SER A 359 -2.30 13.87 17.35
C SER A 359 -1.65 15.22 17.66
N GLY A 360 -1.82 16.19 16.77
CA GLY A 360 -1.16 17.49 16.88
C GLY A 360 0.33 17.43 16.52
N SER A 361 1.03 18.54 16.68
CA SER A 361 2.44 18.67 16.28
C SER A 361 3.40 18.03 17.27
N LEU A 362 4.54 17.53 16.76
CA LEU A 362 5.70 17.22 17.58
C LEU A 362 6.14 18.49 18.36
N PRO A 363 6.29 18.43 19.70
CA PRO A 363 6.74 19.57 20.49
C PRO A 363 8.17 19.99 20.14
N VAL A 364 8.49 21.28 20.30
CA VAL A 364 9.86 21.79 20.02
C VAL A 364 10.84 21.34 21.11
N GLU A 365 10.32 21.15 22.32
CA GLU A 365 10.96 20.61 23.53
C GLU A 365 11.46 19.17 23.33
N LEU A 366 10.98 18.44 22.31
CA LEU A 366 11.53 17.15 21.92
C LEU A 366 13.04 17.23 21.59
N GLY A 367 13.52 18.41 21.15
CA GLY A 367 14.92 18.68 20.87
C GLY A 367 15.82 18.84 22.10
N ASP A 368 15.26 18.92 23.30
CA ASP A 368 16.02 19.05 24.57
C ASP A 368 16.31 17.69 25.23
N LEU A 369 15.83 16.59 24.62
CA LEU A 369 16.13 15.21 24.97
C LEU A 369 17.57 14.80 24.58
N PHE A 370 18.59 15.49 25.09
CA PHE A 370 19.99 15.34 24.67
C PHE A 370 20.57 13.91 24.83
N SER A 371 19.87 13.01 25.52
CA SER A 371 20.23 11.59 25.64
C SER A 371 19.58 10.64 24.62
N LEU A 372 18.65 11.13 23.81
CA LEU A 372 17.81 10.27 22.96
C LEU A 372 18.64 9.58 21.86
N ASP A 373 18.53 8.26 21.82
CA ASP A 373 19.12 7.33 20.86
C ASP A 373 18.08 6.85 19.85
N GLU A 374 16.83 6.67 20.30
CA GLU A 374 15.72 6.16 19.50
C GLU A 374 14.42 6.98 19.72
N PHE A 375 13.84 7.44 18.61
CA PHE A 375 12.49 8.03 18.56
C PHE A 375 11.61 7.25 17.56
N VAL A 376 10.54 6.63 18.08
CA VAL A 376 9.66 5.75 17.32
C VAL A 376 8.19 6.13 17.57
N ALA A 377 7.55 6.74 16.57
CA ALA A 377 6.20 7.33 16.67
C ALA A 377 5.30 7.02 15.45
N TYR A 378 5.71 6.10 14.58
CA TYR A 378 4.97 5.74 13.37
C TYR A 378 3.56 5.17 13.66
N THR A 379 2.65 5.22 12.69
CA THR A 379 1.22 4.88 12.87
C THR A 379 0.56 5.68 14.00
N ASN A 380 0.39 6.98 13.75
CA ASN A 380 -0.34 7.91 14.62
C ASN A 380 -1.06 8.95 13.74
N ASN A 381 -1.69 9.96 14.35
CA ASN A 381 -2.34 11.08 13.68
C ASN A 381 -1.58 12.41 13.95
N LEU A 382 -0.25 12.34 14.07
CA LEU A 382 0.60 13.52 14.32
C LEU A 382 0.61 14.43 13.09
N THR A 383 0.59 15.74 13.33
CA THR A 383 0.46 16.79 12.30
C THR A 383 1.59 17.81 12.42
N GLY A 384 1.47 18.96 11.74
CA GLY A 384 2.45 20.05 11.84
C GLY A 384 3.79 19.71 11.20
N GLN A 385 4.86 20.42 11.57
CA GLN A 385 6.19 20.27 10.97
C GLN A 385 7.14 19.48 11.87
N LEU A 386 8.14 18.82 11.27
CA LEU A 386 9.30 18.32 12.00
C LEU A 386 10.05 19.51 12.64
N PRO A 387 10.19 19.58 13.98
CA PRO A 387 10.75 20.74 14.65
C PRO A 387 12.26 20.85 14.39
N ARG A 388 12.75 22.05 14.06
CA ARG A 388 14.19 22.29 13.77
C ARG A 388 15.11 21.92 14.94
N SER A 389 14.58 21.96 16.16
CA SER A 389 15.28 21.53 17.39
C SER A 389 15.67 20.04 17.38
N ILE A 390 15.11 19.20 16.49
CA ILE A 390 15.56 17.82 16.29
C ILE A 390 17.08 17.74 16.00
N GLY A 391 17.65 18.77 15.36
CA GLY A 391 19.09 18.88 15.10
C GLY A 391 19.98 19.05 16.36
N ASN A 392 19.39 19.25 17.54
CA ASN A 392 20.10 19.23 18.82
C ASN A 392 20.39 17.79 19.29
N LEU A 393 19.61 16.80 18.83
CA LEU A 393 19.64 15.42 19.28
C LEU A 393 20.84 14.67 18.70
N ARG A 394 22.04 15.00 19.19
CA ARG A 394 23.31 14.49 18.65
C ARG A 394 23.59 13.02 18.95
N LYS A 395 22.93 12.41 19.94
CA LYS A 395 23.03 10.96 20.21
C LYS A 395 22.10 10.12 19.31
N LEU A 396 21.11 10.73 18.66
CA LEU A 396 20.02 10.05 17.96
C LEU A 396 20.52 9.14 16.83
N ARG A 397 20.22 7.85 16.92
CA ARG A 397 20.57 6.81 15.93
C ARG A 397 19.36 6.33 15.14
N ILE A 398 18.14 6.40 15.68
CA ILE A 398 16.92 5.90 15.03
C ILE A 398 15.81 6.97 15.11
N VAL A 399 15.25 7.32 13.95
CA VAL A 399 13.99 8.07 13.81
C VAL A 399 13.03 7.27 12.94
N ARG A 400 11.84 6.97 13.47
CA ARG A 400 10.74 6.31 12.76
C ARG A 400 9.41 7.01 13.04
N ALA A 401 9.03 7.94 12.17
CA ALA A 401 7.80 8.74 12.28
C ALA A 401 6.95 8.66 10.99
N GLY A 402 6.98 7.50 10.32
CA GLY A 402 6.14 7.23 9.15
C GLY A 402 4.65 7.07 9.49
N ASP A 403 3.80 6.94 8.48
CA ASP A 403 2.37 6.64 8.63
C ASP A 403 1.67 7.62 9.59
N ASN A 404 1.73 8.90 9.23
CA ASN A 404 1.26 10.05 10.00
C ASN A 404 0.83 11.19 9.03
N ALA A 405 0.44 12.35 9.57
CA ALA A 405 0.11 13.56 8.81
C ALA A 405 1.13 14.70 9.04
N ILE A 406 2.39 14.36 9.31
CA ILE A 406 3.49 15.34 9.45
C ILE A 406 3.73 15.97 8.07
N SER A 407 3.95 17.28 8.05
CA SER A 407 3.86 18.12 6.85
C SER A 407 4.93 19.21 6.83
N GLY A 408 4.99 19.95 5.73
CA GLY A 408 6.00 21.00 5.56
C GLY A 408 7.38 20.43 5.19
N LEU A 409 8.44 21.22 5.41
CA LEU A 409 9.79 20.88 4.97
C LEU A 409 10.48 19.89 5.93
N ILE A 410 11.31 18.99 5.39
CA ILE A 410 12.34 18.32 6.19
C ILE A 410 13.35 19.40 6.67
N PRO A 411 13.58 19.59 7.97
CA PRO A 411 14.47 20.62 8.47
C PRO A 411 15.93 20.26 8.17
N LYS A 412 16.67 21.18 7.54
CA LYS A 412 18.11 21.03 7.26
C LYS A 412 18.94 20.78 8.52
N GLU A 413 18.45 21.24 9.67
CA GLU A 413 19.03 21.02 11.00
C GLU A 413 19.11 19.54 11.37
N LEU A 414 18.27 18.66 10.79
CA LEU A 414 18.36 17.21 10.94
C LEU A 414 19.72 16.64 10.50
N GLY A 415 20.41 17.31 9.57
CA GLY A 415 21.79 16.98 9.16
C GLY A 415 22.84 17.18 10.27
N ASN A 416 22.47 17.70 11.44
CA ASN A 416 23.34 17.81 12.62
C ASN A 416 23.28 16.55 13.52
N CYS A 417 22.31 15.64 13.32
CA CYS A 417 22.19 14.37 14.04
C CYS A 417 23.25 13.37 13.56
N SER A 418 24.54 13.65 13.77
CA SER A 418 25.67 12.94 13.15
C SER A 418 25.77 11.44 13.46
N ASN A 419 25.04 10.96 14.48
CA ASN A 419 24.95 9.54 14.83
C ASN A 419 23.82 8.77 14.11
N LEU A 420 22.94 9.44 13.35
CA LEU A 420 21.74 8.84 12.78
C LEU A 420 22.07 7.68 11.83
N GLN A 421 21.50 6.51 12.10
CA GLN A 421 21.69 5.25 11.35
C GLN A 421 20.44 4.85 10.56
N THR A 422 19.26 5.22 11.05
CA THR A 422 17.96 4.93 10.43
C THR A 422 17.08 6.17 10.45
N LEU A 423 16.63 6.62 9.27
CA LEU A 423 15.63 7.68 9.11
C LEU A 423 14.46 7.17 8.28
N VAL A 424 13.27 7.11 8.90
CA VAL A 424 12.03 6.65 8.26
C VAL A 424 10.92 7.68 8.50
N LEU A 425 10.51 8.36 7.42
CA LEU A 425 9.45 9.39 7.40
C LEU A 425 8.39 9.09 6.32
N ILE A 426 8.21 7.80 6.00
CA ILE A 426 7.33 7.30 4.94
C ILE A 426 5.86 7.70 5.17
N ALA A 427 5.03 7.75 4.12
CA ALA A 427 3.59 7.95 4.25
C ALA A 427 3.21 9.16 5.14
N ASN A 428 3.59 10.35 4.68
CA ASN A 428 3.38 11.64 5.34
C ASN A 428 3.10 12.73 4.27
N GLY A 429 2.82 13.96 4.71
CA GLY A 429 2.62 15.13 3.85
C GLY A 429 3.86 16.04 3.72
N LEU A 430 5.07 15.49 3.78
CA LEU A 430 6.30 16.30 3.69
C LEU A 430 6.47 16.85 2.28
N VAL A 431 6.71 18.15 2.18
CA VAL A 431 6.79 18.92 0.92
C VAL A 431 8.17 19.52 0.72
N GLY A 432 8.47 19.92 -0.52
CA GLY A 432 9.68 20.67 -0.85
C GLY A 432 10.90 19.77 -1.07
N GLN A 433 12.08 20.39 -1.04
CA GLN A 433 13.32 19.72 -1.45
C GLN A 433 13.93 18.86 -0.34
N ILE A 434 14.50 17.71 -0.72
CA ILE A 434 15.40 16.91 0.11
C ILE A 434 16.60 17.81 0.49
N PRO A 435 16.86 18.11 1.77
CA PRO A 435 17.97 19.00 2.15
C PRO A 435 19.34 18.40 1.84
N MET A 436 20.23 19.18 1.23
CA MET A 436 21.62 18.77 0.97
C MET A 436 22.38 18.37 2.26
N GLU A 437 21.98 18.94 3.40
CA GLU A 437 22.51 18.61 4.72
C GLU A 437 22.27 17.15 5.16
N ILE A 438 21.35 16.41 4.54
CA ILE A 438 21.23 14.95 4.77
C ILE A 438 22.55 14.25 4.43
N GLY A 439 23.30 14.72 3.43
CA GLY A 439 24.64 14.21 3.10
C GLY A 439 25.72 14.38 4.17
N LYS A 440 25.42 15.04 5.30
CA LYS A 440 26.27 15.07 6.50
C LYS A 440 26.15 13.79 7.35
N LEU A 441 25.07 13.03 7.19
CA LEU A 441 24.70 11.86 8.01
C LEU A 441 25.49 10.61 7.60
N LYS A 442 26.82 10.64 7.73
CA LYS A 442 27.74 9.59 7.24
C LYS A 442 27.56 8.21 7.87
N LEU A 443 26.84 8.12 9.00
CA LEU A 443 26.50 6.86 9.67
C LEU A 443 25.14 6.27 9.27
N LEU A 444 24.40 6.96 8.39
CA LEU A 444 23.08 6.56 7.93
C LEU A 444 23.17 5.31 7.04
N LYS A 445 22.39 4.29 7.38
CA LYS A 445 22.31 2.98 6.71
C LYS A 445 21.01 2.84 5.91
N LYS A 446 19.89 3.24 6.53
CA LYS A 446 18.54 3.19 5.95
C LYS A 446 17.95 4.60 5.90
N LEU A 447 17.52 5.01 4.71
CA LEU A 447 16.85 6.29 4.45
C LEU A 447 15.58 6.03 3.64
N TYR A 448 14.42 6.10 4.28
CA TYR A 448 13.11 5.93 3.63
C TYR A 448 12.26 7.18 3.83
N ILE A 449 11.95 7.88 2.74
CA ILE A 449 11.09 9.09 2.72
C ILE A 449 10.06 9.01 1.56
N TYR A 450 9.71 7.79 1.16
CA TYR A 450 8.72 7.51 0.12
C TYR A 450 7.28 7.82 0.56
N MET A 451 6.33 7.87 -0.38
CA MET A 451 4.93 8.27 -0.15
C MET A 451 4.83 9.62 0.57
N ASN A 452 5.33 10.67 -0.09
CA ASN A 452 5.33 12.05 0.39
C ASN A 452 5.15 13.01 -0.80
N GLU A 453 5.16 14.33 -0.55
CA GLU A 453 5.00 15.39 -1.56
C GLU A 453 6.34 16.12 -1.88
N LEU A 454 7.47 15.44 -1.67
CA LEU A 454 8.81 16.02 -1.87
C LEU A 454 9.05 16.29 -3.36
N ASN A 455 9.76 17.38 -3.66
CA ASN A 455 9.94 17.90 -5.00
C ASN A 455 11.34 18.52 -5.23
N GLY A 456 11.57 19.05 -6.44
CA GLY A 456 12.91 19.48 -6.86
C GLY A 456 13.86 18.30 -7.10
N SER A 457 15.16 18.56 -7.17
CA SER A 457 16.16 17.55 -7.50
C SER A 457 16.73 16.82 -6.29
N ILE A 458 17.04 15.53 -6.44
CA ILE A 458 17.83 14.76 -5.47
C ILE A 458 19.22 15.43 -5.33
N PRO A 459 19.66 15.84 -4.13
CA PRO A 459 20.94 16.53 -3.96
C PRO A 459 22.13 15.57 -4.14
N ARG A 460 23.20 16.08 -4.77
CA ARG A 460 24.43 15.31 -5.06
C ARG A 460 25.15 14.85 -3.79
N GLU A 461 24.92 15.56 -2.70
CA GLU A 461 25.41 15.29 -1.35
C GLU A 461 24.91 13.94 -0.80
N ILE A 462 23.84 13.34 -1.35
CA ILE A 462 23.42 11.96 -1.01
C ILE A 462 24.56 10.96 -1.23
N GLY A 463 25.43 11.17 -2.22
CA GLY A 463 26.62 10.34 -2.43
C GLY A 463 27.67 10.37 -1.30
N ASN A 464 27.50 11.23 -0.29
CA ASN A 464 28.34 11.26 0.92
C ASN A 464 27.85 10.30 2.01
N LEU A 465 26.68 9.66 1.85
CA LEU A 465 26.13 8.65 2.77
C LEU A 465 26.89 7.32 2.66
N SER A 466 28.17 7.31 3.01
CA SER A 466 29.11 6.21 2.72
C SER A 466 28.77 4.85 3.34
N LEU A 467 27.87 4.80 4.33
CA LEU A 467 27.39 3.57 4.97
C LEU A 467 25.93 3.22 4.61
N ALA A 468 25.30 3.93 3.67
CA ALA A 468 23.94 3.63 3.24
C ALA A 468 23.89 2.28 2.50
N THR A 469 23.00 1.41 2.96
CA THR A 469 22.68 0.13 2.32
C THR A 469 21.36 0.22 1.56
N GLU A 470 20.42 1.05 2.01
CA GLU A 470 19.09 1.15 1.42
C GLU A 470 18.62 2.60 1.40
N ILE A 471 18.25 3.08 0.21
CA ILE A 471 17.69 4.41 -0.02
C ILE A 471 16.39 4.25 -0.80
N ASP A 472 15.32 4.82 -0.26
CA ASP A 472 14.00 4.80 -0.86
C ASP A 472 13.35 6.19 -0.88
N PHE A 473 13.17 6.71 -2.10
CA PHE A 473 12.54 8.00 -2.41
C PHE A 473 11.32 7.83 -3.35
N SER A 474 10.70 6.64 -3.43
CA SER A 474 9.57 6.42 -4.35
C SER A 474 8.32 7.24 -3.99
N GLU A 475 7.34 7.28 -4.89
CA GLU A 475 6.02 7.90 -4.64
C GLU A 475 6.15 9.34 -4.10
N ASN A 476 6.78 10.19 -4.90
CA ASN A 476 7.04 11.60 -4.63
C ASN A 476 6.99 12.41 -5.94
N TYR A 477 7.26 13.71 -5.87
CA TYR A 477 7.31 14.63 -7.02
C TYR A 477 8.75 15.07 -7.36
N LEU A 478 9.74 14.20 -7.15
CA LEU A 478 11.16 14.52 -7.41
C LEU A 478 11.42 14.64 -8.92
N THR A 479 12.27 15.61 -9.28
CA THR A 479 12.53 16.07 -10.66
C THR A 479 14.05 16.13 -10.93
N GLY A 480 14.43 16.54 -12.13
CA GLY A 480 15.84 16.59 -12.53
C GLY A 480 16.41 15.21 -12.83
N GLU A 481 17.73 15.08 -12.81
CA GLU A 481 18.43 13.85 -13.18
C GLU A 481 18.78 13.01 -11.95
N ILE A 482 18.94 11.69 -12.13
CA ILE A 482 19.48 10.80 -11.10
C ILE A 482 20.96 11.18 -10.86
N PRO A 483 21.37 11.57 -9.64
CA PRO A 483 22.76 11.97 -9.38
C PRO A 483 23.75 10.82 -9.62
N THR A 484 24.81 11.08 -10.40
CA THR A 484 25.88 10.09 -10.62
C THR A 484 26.61 9.76 -9.30
N GLU A 485 26.53 10.67 -8.33
CA GLU A 485 27.07 10.52 -6.98
C GLU A 485 26.51 9.35 -6.17
N PHE A 486 25.34 8.80 -6.51
CA PHE A 486 24.88 7.51 -5.94
C PHE A 486 25.94 6.40 -6.09
N SER A 487 26.71 6.43 -7.18
CA SER A 487 27.83 5.49 -7.42
C SER A 487 28.93 5.50 -6.36
N LYS A 488 29.01 6.54 -5.51
CA LYS A 488 29.97 6.62 -4.39
C LYS A 488 29.58 5.71 -3.22
N ILE A 489 28.30 5.37 -3.09
CA ILE A 489 27.74 4.55 -2.00
C ILE A 489 27.99 3.07 -2.29
N LYS A 490 29.24 2.60 -2.14
CA LYS A 490 29.63 1.24 -2.54
C LYS A 490 28.91 0.11 -1.77
N GLY A 491 28.33 0.39 -0.61
CA GLY A 491 27.51 -0.54 0.16
C GLY A 491 26.04 -0.61 -0.24
N LEU A 492 25.58 0.17 -1.23
CA LEU A 492 24.17 0.26 -1.59
C LEU A 492 23.65 -1.08 -2.17
N TYR A 493 22.67 -1.64 -1.47
CA TYR A 493 22.03 -2.93 -1.71
C TYR A 493 20.64 -2.77 -2.35
N SER A 494 19.91 -1.73 -1.96
CA SER A 494 18.63 -1.35 -2.57
C SER A 494 18.60 0.15 -2.89
N LEU A 495 18.18 0.49 -4.11
CA LEU A 495 17.87 1.84 -4.54
C LEU A 495 16.50 1.86 -5.20
N ASN A 496 15.56 2.57 -4.57
CA ASN A 496 14.21 2.76 -5.08
C ASN A 496 13.92 4.26 -5.31
N LEU A 497 13.54 4.60 -6.55
CA LEU A 497 13.13 5.92 -7.00
C LEU A 497 11.81 5.87 -7.83
N PHE A 498 11.02 4.80 -7.71
CA PHE A 498 9.84 4.59 -8.56
C PHE A 498 8.74 5.65 -8.34
N HIS A 499 7.86 5.88 -9.33
CA HIS A 499 6.76 6.86 -9.27
C HIS A 499 7.23 8.26 -8.85
N ASN A 500 8.01 8.88 -9.73
CA ASN A 500 8.54 10.24 -9.58
C ASN A 500 8.54 10.96 -10.95
N GLN A 501 9.10 12.17 -11.01
CA GLN A 501 9.20 12.99 -12.23
C GLN A 501 10.65 13.12 -12.73
N LEU A 502 11.51 12.13 -12.45
CA LEU A 502 12.94 12.14 -12.81
C LEU A 502 13.11 12.05 -14.33
N ARG A 503 14.15 12.72 -14.83
CA ARG A 503 14.45 12.95 -16.25
C ARG A 503 15.93 12.65 -16.54
N GLY A 504 16.36 12.92 -17.78
CA GLY A 504 17.73 12.67 -18.22
C GLY A 504 17.92 11.19 -18.56
N VAL A 505 19.12 10.65 -18.29
CA VAL A 505 19.46 9.24 -18.54
C VAL A 505 19.79 8.52 -17.24
N ILE A 506 19.68 7.18 -17.24
CA ILE A 506 20.20 6.36 -16.14
C ILE A 506 21.74 6.46 -16.15
N PRO A 507 22.41 6.92 -15.07
CA PRO A 507 23.86 7.10 -15.08
C PRO A 507 24.63 5.79 -15.24
N ASN A 508 25.65 5.80 -16.11
CA ASN A 508 26.51 4.63 -16.33
C ASN A 508 27.27 4.24 -15.06
N GLU A 509 27.57 5.21 -14.20
CA GLU A 509 28.30 5.10 -12.94
C GLU A 509 27.60 4.17 -11.93
N LEU A 510 26.27 4.03 -12.02
CA LEU A 510 25.51 3.06 -11.21
C LEU A 510 25.94 1.61 -11.46
N SER A 511 26.49 1.31 -12.65
CA SER A 511 27.09 -0.01 -12.97
C SER A 511 28.27 -0.41 -12.06
N SER A 512 28.77 0.52 -11.23
CA SER A 512 29.84 0.28 -10.25
C SER A 512 29.34 -0.11 -8.85
N LEU A 513 28.02 -0.18 -8.64
CA LEU A 513 27.37 -0.61 -7.40
C LEU A 513 27.19 -2.13 -7.38
N ARG A 514 28.29 -2.87 -7.19
CA ARG A 514 28.29 -4.35 -7.30
C ARG A 514 27.31 -5.03 -6.32
N ASN A 515 27.10 -4.45 -5.15
CA ASN A 515 26.22 -4.98 -4.09
C ASN A 515 24.73 -4.78 -4.37
N LEU A 516 24.34 -4.09 -5.44
CA LEU A 516 22.96 -3.69 -5.72
C LEU A 516 22.11 -4.91 -6.14
N THR A 517 21.16 -5.28 -5.29
CA THR A 517 20.24 -6.42 -5.50
C THR A 517 18.87 -5.98 -6.01
N MET A 518 18.44 -4.77 -5.65
CA MET A 518 17.19 -4.16 -6.07
C MET A 518 17.46 -2.78 -6.63
N LEU A 519 17.03 -2.56 -7.87
CA LEU A 519 16.99 -1.26 -8.52
C LEU A 519 15.59 -1.04 -9.10
N ASP A 520 14.88 -0.05 -8.58
CA ASP A 520 13.58 0.36 -9.09
C ASP A 520 13.60 1.84 -9.50
N LEU A 521 13.40 2.08 -10.80
CA LEU A 521 13.36 3.40 -11.43
C LEU A 521 12.07 3.59 -12.25
N ALA A 522 11.05 2.77 -11.99
CA ALA A 522 9.83 2.72 -12.79
C ALA A 522 8.95 3.97 -12.65
N THR A 523 8.01 4.16 -13.58
CA THR A 523 7.03 5.27 -13.60
C THR A 523 7.73 6.63 -13.42
N ASN A 524 8.55 6.98 -14.40
CA ASN A 524 9.36 8.21 -14.44
C ASN A 524 9.48 8.72 -15.90
N TYR A 525 10.25 9.80 -16.11
CA TYR A 525 10.51 10.37 -17.45
C TYR A 525 11.97 10.12 -17.91
N LEU A 526 12.56 8.98 -17.56
CA LEU A 526 13.93 8.64 -17.93
C LEU A 526 14.05 8.28 -19.41
N THR A 527 15.19 8.62 -20.01
CA THR A 527 15.47 8.50 -21.45
C THR A 527 16.83 7.84 -21.71
N GLY A 528 17.22 7.71 -22.97
CA GLY A 528 18.51 7.12 -23.35
C GLY A 528 18.54 5.59 -23.16
N PRO A 529 19.73 4.96 -23.20
CA PRO A 529 19.86 3.52 -23.09
C PRO A 529 19.88 3.02 -21.63
N ILE A 530 19.49 1.76 -21.43
CA ILE A 530 19.86 1.01 -20.22
C ILE A 530 21.39 0.90 -20.18
N PRO A 531 22.08 1.26 -19.08
CA PRO A 531 23.53 1.22 -19.01
C PRO A 531 24.09 -0.18 -19.31
N TYR A 532 25.01 -0.25 -20.28
CA TYR A 532 25.60 -1.53 -20.72
C TYR A 532 26.25 -2.29 -19.55
N GLY A 533 26.81 -1.56 -18.57
CA GLY A 533 27.44 -2.14 -17.39
C GLY A 533 26.49 -2.84 -16.41
N PHE A 534 25.16 -2.67 -16.53
CA PHE A 534 24.18 -3.36 -15.68
C PHE A 534 24.23 -4.89 -15.85
N GLN A 535 24.68 -5.39 -17.01
CA GLN A 535 24.86 -6.83 -17.23
C GLN A 535 25.93 -7.47 -16.32
N TYR A 536 26.75 -6.66 -15.64
CA TYR A 536 27.81 -7.10 -14.72
C TYR A 536 27.47 -6.88 -13.23
N LEU A 537 26.20 -6.59 -12.89
CA LEU A 537 25.77 -6.46 -11.49
C LEU A 537 25.51 -7.86 -10.91
N THR A 538 26.46 -8.39 -10.14
CA THR A 538 26.48 -9.81 -9.76
C THR A 538 25.41 -10.20 -8.76
N GLU A 539 24.99 -9.26 -7.90
CA GLU A 539 23.98 -9.54 -6.87
C GLU A 539 22.55 -9.17 -7.31
N MET A 540 22.36 -8.68 -8.55
CA MET A 540 21.08 -8.14 -9.02
C MET A 540 19.98 -9.22 -9.10
N LEU A 541 18.93 -9.05 -8.28
CA LEU A 541 17.74 -9.89 -8.20
C LEU A 541 16.53 -9.24 -8.87
N VAL A 542 16.30 -7.95 -8.59
CA VAL A 542 15.08 -7.22 -8.97
C VAL A 542 15.47 -5.95 -9.72
N LEU A 543 15.19 -5.94 -11.03
CA LEU A 543 15.37 -4.76 -11.88
C LEU A 543 14.01 -4.33 -12.45
N ARG A 544 13.54 -3.14 -12.04
CA ARG A 544 12.31 -2.51 -12.53
C ARG A 544 12.62 -1.16 -13.17
N LEU A 545 12.19 -1.01 -14.42
CA LEU A 545 12.46 0.14 -15.29
C LEU A 545 11.23 0.52 -16.14
N PHE A 546 10.05 -0.02 -15.81
CA PHE A 546 8.83 0.14 -16.61
C PHE A 546 8.28 1.57 -16.61
N GLU A 547 7.35 1.89 -17.51
CA GLU A 547 6.73 3.22 -17.64
C GLU A 547 7.77 4.36 -17.69
N ASN A 548 8.60 4.34 -18.73
CA ASN A 548 9.65 5.33 -18.97
C ASN A 548 9.80 5.58 -20.50
N SER A 549 10.81 6.34 -20.91
CA SER A 549 11.15 6.60 -22.31
C SER A 549 12.53 6.04 -22.70
N LEU A 550 12.93 4.92 -22.10
CA LEU A 550 14.21 4.25 -22.37
C LEU A 550 14.25 3.66 -23.78
N SER A 551 15.43 3.64 -24.38
CA SER A 551 15.69 3.43 -25.80
C SER A 551 16.96 2.61 -26.04
N GLY A 552 17.40 2.45 -27.29
CA GLY A 552 18.51 1.54 -27.60
C GLY A 552 18.09 0.09 -27.39
N SER A 553 18.98 -0.77 -26.88
CA SER A 553 18.72 -2.20 -26.67
C SER A 553 19.03 -2.67 -25.25
N ILE A 554 18.32 -3.73 -24.81
CA ILE A 554 18.59 -4.41 -23.54
C ILE A 554 20.00 -5.04 -23.61
N PRO A 555 20.88 -4.86 -22.60
CA PRO A 555 22.21 -5.47 -22.59
C PRO A 555 22.16 -6.99 -22.74
N GLN A 556 22.81 -7.51 -23.78
CA GLN A 556 22.62 -8.90 -24.22
C GLN A 556 23.25 -9.96 -23.28
N GLN A 557 24.06 -9.55 -22.30
CA GLN A 557 24.55 -10.44 -21.23
C GLN A 557 23.76 -10.27 -19.90
N LEU A 558 22.64 -9.55 -19.90
CA LEU A 558 21.78 -9.44 -18.71
C LEU A 558 21.30 -10.85 -18.28
N GLY A 559 21.41 -11.15 -16.98
CA GLY A 559 21.17 -12.49 -16.43
C GLY A 559 22.32 -13.51 -16.60
N VAL A 560 23.38 -13.19 -17.35
CA VAL A 560 24.57 -14.07 -17.46
C VAL A 560 25.39 -14.08 -16.17
N TYR A 561 25.43 -12.94 -15.47
CA TYR A 561 26.17 -12.75 -14.21
C TYR A 561 25.28 -12.44 -13.01
N SER A 562 23.97 -12.27 -13.24
CA SER A 562 23.00 -11.76 -12.26
C SER A 562 21.94 -12.81 -11.95
N PRO A 563 21.67 -13.15 -10.68
CA PRO A 563 20.72 -14.19 -10.26
C PRO A 563 19.24 -13.74 -10.31
N LEU A 564 18.86 -12.98 -11.36
CA LEU A 564 17.58 -12.30 -11.52
C LEU A 564 16.37 -13.17 -11.16
N SER A 565 15.51 -12.64 -10.28
CA SER A 565 14.20 -13.21 -9.92
C SER A 565 13.02 -12.43 -10.51
N LEU A 566 13.19 -11.12 -10.73
CA LEU A 566 12.19 -10.24 -11.34
C LEU A 566 12.87 -9.30 -12.35
N LEU A 567 12.40 -9.33 -13.59
CA LEU A 567 12.78 -8.37 -14.62
C LEU A 567 11.54 -7.72 -15.24
N GLU A 568 11.39 -6.42 -15.01
CA GLU A 568 10.22 -5.64 -15.43
C GLU A 568 10.67 -4.35 -16.14
N ILE A 569 10.50 -4.32 -17.46
CA ILE A 569 10.96 -3.23 -18.34
C ILE A 569 9.89 -2.93 -19.41
N SER A 570 8.60 -3.10 -19.08
CA SER A 570 7.52 -2.77 -20.04
C SER A 570 7.38 -1.28 -20.30
N ASP A 571 6.55 -0.90 -21.28
CA ASP A 571 6.08 0.47 -21.50
C ASP A 571 7.22 1.47 -21.67
N ASN A 572 8.02 1.23 -22.71
CA ASN A 572 9.26 1.93 -23.04
C ASN A 572 9.47 2.00 -24.57
N HIS A 573 10.66 2.35 -25.05
CA HIS A 573 11.01 2.48 -26.46
C HIS A 573 12.18 1.58 -26.90
N LEU A 574 12.41 0.48 -26.17
CA LEU A 574 13.54 -0.42 -26.37
C LEU A 574 13.41 -1.26 -27.64
N THR A 575 14.55 -1.54 -28.26
CA THR A 575 14.68 -2.28 -29.53
C THR A 575 15.71 -3.40 -29.37
N GLY A 576 15.93 -4.17 -30.43
CA GLY A 576 16.85 -5.31 -30.43
C GLY A 576 16.17 -6.61 -29.99
N LYS A 577 17.00 -7.59 -29.64
CA LYS A 577 16.57 -8.94 -29.27
C LYS A 577 16.41 -9.08 -27.75
N ILE A 578 15.53 -9.97 -27.31
CA ILE A 578 15.47 -10.41 -25.91
C ILE A 578 16.82 -11.10 -25.56
N PRO A 579 17.50 -10.74 -24.46
CA PRO A 579 18.76 -11.39 -24.09
C PRO A 579 18.61 -12.92 -23.92
N PRO A 580 19.50 -13.75 -24.48
CA PRO A 580 19.29 -15.20 -24.55
C PRO A 580 19.53 -15.95 -23.23
N HIS A 581 19.96 -15.26 -22.16
CA HIS A 581 20.46 -15.89 -20.93
C HIS A 581 19.88 -15.27 -19.64
N LEU A 582 18.70 -14.64 -19.72
CA LEU A 582 18.05 -13.94 -18.60
C LEU A 582 17.91 -14.77 -17.30
N SER A 583 17.73 -16.09 -17.41
CA SER A 583 17.63 -17.00 -16.26
C SER A 583 18.73 -18.08 -16.28
N ARG A 584 20.00 -17.68 -16.45
CA ARG A 584 21.14 -18.61 -16.30
C ARG A 584 21.16 -19.30 -14.93
N TYR A 585 20.66 -18.61 -13.90
CA TYR A 585 20.59 -19.07 -12.51
C TYR A 585 19.27 -19.79 -12.16
N ALA A 586 18.38 -20.04 -13.12
CA ALA A 586 17.03 -20.62 -12.92
C ALA A 586 16.11 -19.86 -11.93
N ASN A 587 16.47 -18.65 -11.49
CA ASN A 587 15.75 -17.89 -10.47
C ASN A 587 14.56 -17.07 -10.97
N LEU A 588 14.44 -16.82 -12.29
CA LEU A 588 13.51 -15.82 -12.83
C LEU A 588 12.05 -16.29 -12.69
N VAL A 589 11.28 -15.60 -11.84
CA VAL A 589 9.85 -15.87 -11.58
C VAL A 589 8.93 -15.00 -12.44
N PHE A 590 9.31 -13.74 -12.67
CA PHE A 590 8.55 -12.79 -13.48
C PHE A 590 9.45 -12.12 -14.53
N LEU A 591 9.04 -12.25 -15.79
CA LEU A 591 9.62 -11.55 -16.93
C LEU A 591 8.53 -10.75 -17.65
N ASN A 592 8.68 -9.42 -17.68
CA ASN A 592 7.86 -8.53 -18.49
C ASN A 592 8.73 -7.56 -19.29
N LEU A 593 8.53 -7.58 -20.61
CA LEU A 593 9.17 -6.71 -21.60
C LEU A 593 8.12 -6.13 -22.58
N GLY A 594 6.85 -6.06 -22.17
CA GLY A 594 5.74 -5.63 -23.02
C GLY A 594 5.80 -4.15 -23.45
N ALA A 595 4.93 -3.73 -24.36
CA ALA A 595 4.79 -2.34 -24.83
C ALA A 595 6.15 -1.69 -25.19
N ASN A 596 6.87 -2.33 -26.11
CA ASN A 596 8.21 -1.96 -26.55
C ASN A 596 8.35 -2.16 -28.08
N LYS A 597 9.57 -2.12 -28.60
CA LYS A 597 9.90 -2.28 -30.03
C LYS A 597 10.91 -3.42 -30.24
N LEU A 598 10.91 -4.42 -29.35
CA LEU A 598 11.75 -5.62 -29.43
C LEU A 598 11.34 -6.48 -30.63
N TYR A 599 12.30 -7.14 -31.25
CA TYR A 599 12.09 -7.95 -32.46
C TYR A 599 12.94 -9.23 -32.43
N GLU A 600 12.80 -10.08 -33.47
CA GLU A 600 13.23 -11.50 -33.51
C GLU A 600 12.34 -12.39 -32.63
N ASN A 601 12.67 -13.69 -32.56
CA ASN A 601 11.92 -14.67 -31.80
C ASN A 601 12.31 -14.68 -30.31
N ILE A 602 11.47 -15.31 -29.48
CA ILE A 602 11.81 -15.68 -28.10
C ILE A 602 13.05 -16.61 -28.13
N PRO A 603 14.12 -16.30 -27.39
CA PRO A 603 15.34 -17.10 -27.42
C PRO A 603 15.13 -18.46 -26.74
N THR A 604 15.67 -19.55 -27.33
CA THR A 604 15.56 -20.92 -26.80
C THR A 604 16.16 -21.11 -25.40
N GLY A 605 17.00 -20.17 -24.94
CA GLY A 605 17.46 -20.09 -23.55
C GLY A 605 16.36 -19.83 -22.52
N ILE A 606 15.15 -19.45 -22.95
CA ILE A 606 13.94 -19.36 -22.10
C ILE A 606 13.66 -20.68 -21.37
N LYS A 607 14.08 -21.82 -21.92
CA LYS A 607 13.93 -23.15 -21.33
C LYS A 607 14.57 -23.32 -19.95
N ASN A 608 15.55 -22.47 -19.61
CA ASN A 608 16.24 -22.46 -18.31
C ASN A 608 15.44 -21.69 -17.24
N CYS A 609 14.32 -21.07 -17.58
CA CYS A 609 13.48 -20.29 -16.68
C CYS A 609 12.51 -21.17 -15.87
N GLU A 610 12.99 -22.27 -15.27
CA GLU A 610 12.14 -23.31 -14.65
C GLU A 610 11.17 -22.79 -13.58
N ARG A 611 11.50 -21.68 -12.92
CA ARG A 611 10.68 -21.00 -11.89
C ARG A 611 9.73 -19.93 -12.45
N LEU A 612 9.68 -19.73 -13.76
CA LEU A 612 8.90 -18.65 -14.37
C LEU A 612 7.39 -18.92 -14.23
N GLU A 613 6.71 -18.00 -13.56
CA GLU A 613 5.26 -18.00 -13.35
C GLU A 613 4.55 -17.10 -14.37
N ARG A 614 5.21 -16.02 -14.78
CA ARG A 614 4.66 -14.91 -15.57
C ARG A 614 5.60 -14.55 -16.72
N LEU A 615 5.13 -14.72 -17.95
CA LEU A 615 5.78 -14.24 -19.17
C LEU A 615 4.89 -13.20 -19.85
N ASN A 616 5.34 -11.95 -19.94
CA ASN A 616 4.63 -10.87 -20.62
C ASN A 616 5.52 -10.18 -21.67
N LEU A 617 5.14 -10.33 -22.95
CA LEU A 617 5.84 -9.78 -24.12
C LEU A 617 4.88 -9.01 -25.06
N ILE A 618 3.67 -8.71 -24.58
CA ILE A 618 2.60 -8.00 -25.33
C ILE A 618 3.10 -6.73 -26.04
N GLY A 619 2.55 -6.37 -27.20
CA GLY A 619 2.79 -5.08 -27.83
C GLY A 619 4.26 -4.87 -28.20
N ASN A 620 4.78 -5.74 -29.05
CA ASN A 620 6.17 -5.71 -29.53
C ASN A 620 6.22 -6.04 -31.05
N ARG A 621 7.41 -6.31 -31.59
CA ARG A 621 7.64 -6.72 -32.99
C ARG A 621 8.28 -8.11 -33.06
N LEU A 622 8.02 -8.97 -32.07
CA LEU A 622 8.59 -10.30 -32.00
C LEU A 622 8.00 -11.18 -33.12
N SER A 623 8.83 -12.07 -33.67
CA SER A 623 8.53 -12.75 -34.93
C SER A 623 9.09 -14.16 -35.01
N GLY A 624 8.42 -15.04 -35.75
CA GLY A 624 8.76 -16.46 -35.86
C GLY A 624 7.79 -17.34 -35.08
N THR A 625 8.14 -18.60 -34.86
CA THR A 625 7.28 -19.59 -34.17
C THR A 625 7.48 -19.58 -32.66
N LEU A 626 6.40 -19.67 -31.88
CA LEU A 626 6.47 -19.88 -30.43
C LEU A 626 7.28 -21.17 -30.13
N PRO A 627 8.46 -21.09 -29.47
CA PRO A 627 9.30 -22.26 -29.24
C PRO A 627 8.63 -23.30 -28.34
N SER A 628 8.75 -24.59 -28.69
CA SER A 628 8.18 -25.70 -27.89
C SER A 628 8.81 -25.81 -26.51
N GLU A 629 10.01 -25.26 -26.29
CA GLU A 629 10.61 -25.18 -24.96
C GLU A 629 9.82 -24.36 -23.94
N VAL A 630 8.83 -23.55 -24.36
CA VAL A 630 7.87 -22.93 -23.43
C VAL A 630 7.10 -24.00 -22.64
N GLY A 631 6.86 -25.17 -23.23
CA GLY A 631 6.26 -26.32 -22.55
C GLY A 631 7.08 -26.90 -21.39
N ASN A 632 8.38 -26.60 -21.31
CA ASN A 632 9.21 -27.01 -20.16
C ASN A 632 8.94 -26.17 -18.91
N LEU A 633 8.27 -25.02 -19.06
CA LEU A 633 8.07 -24.01 -18.02
C LEU A 633 6.80 -24.33 -17.22
N VAL A 634 6.80 -25.49 -16.57
CA VAL A 634 5.66 -26.10 -15.86
C VAL A 634 5.07 -25.22 -14.73
N ASN A 635 5.78 -24.16 -14.33
CA ASN A 635 5.32 -23.18 -13.34
C ASN A 635 4.52 -22.01 -13.95
N LEU A 636 4.50 -21.82 -15.27
CA LEU A 636 3.78 -20.73 -15.91
C LEU A 636 2.28 -20.81 -15.63
N TYR A 637 1.74 -19.76 -15.00
CA TYR A 637 0.30 -19.56 -14.89
C TYR A 637 -0.22 -18.48 -15.87
N SER A 638 0.66 -17.59 -16.36
CA SER A 638 0.30 -16.52 -17.30
C SER A 638 1.32 -16.34 -18.43
N ILE A 639 0.85 -16.49 -19.67
CA ILE A 639 1.55 -16.16 -20.92
C ILE A 639 0.77 -15.03 -21.61
N ARG A 640 1.47 -13.95 -21.97
CA ARG A 640 0.94 -12.82 -22.76
C ARG A 640 1.90 -12.49 -23.90
N LEU A 641 1.46 -12.69 -25.14
CA LEU A 641 2.22 -12.49 -26.38
C LEU A 641 1.43 -11.66 -27.41
N ASP A 642 0.34 -11.01 -26.99
CA ASP A 642 -0.58 -10.31 -27.89
C ASP A 642 0.11 -9.15 -28.63
N ASP A 643 -0.47 -8.70 -29.75
CA ASP A 643 0.00 -7.58 -30.54
C ASP A 643 1.49 -7.70 -30.91
N ASN A 644 1.79 -8.77 -31.66
CA ASN A 644 3.13 -9.15 -32.13
C ASN A 644 3.04 -9.76 -33.55
N ASN A 645 4.17 -10.25 -34.09
CA ASN A 645 4.29 -10.81 -35.44
C ASN A 645 4.65 -12.31 -35.39
N PHE A 646 4.19 -13.05 -34.37
CA PHE A 646 4.42 -14.51 -34.29
C PHE A 646 3.62 -15.25 -35.37
N THR A 647 4.18 -16.36 -35.85
CA THR A 647 3.72 -17.13 -37.02
C THR A 647 3.73 -18.63 -36.77
N GLY A 648 3.01 -19.40 -37.57
CA GLY A 648 3.03 -20.88 -37.51
C GLY A 648 2.14 -21.45 -36.39
N PRO A 649 2.22 -22.77 -36.11
CA PRO A 649 1.37 -23.41 -35.11
C PRO A 649 1.77 -23.03 -33.68
N ILE A 650 0.82 -23.15 -32.75
CA ILE A 650 1.14 -23.26 -31.32
C ILE A 650 1.73 -24.66 -31.07
N PRO A 651 2.87 -24.81 -30.36
CA PRO A 651 3.43 -26.11 -30.01
C PRO A 651 2.50 -26.88 -29.05
N ALA A 652 2.32 -28.19 -29.29
CA ALA A 652 1.48 -29.06 -28.46
C ALA A 652 2.01 -29.18 -27.02
N GLU A 653 3.31 -28.98 -26.85
CA GLU A 653 4.02 -28.93 -25.56
C GLU A 653 3.48 -27.85 -24.61
N ILE A 654 2.68 -26.88 -25.09
CA ILE A 654 1.96 -25.92 -24.23
C ILE A 654 0.99 -26.59 -23.23
N GLY A 655 0.55 -27.84 -23.51
CA GLY A 655 -0.23 -28.65 -22.57
C GLY A 655 0.56 -29.11 -21.33
N ASN A 656 1.90 -29.03 -21.36
CA ASN A 656 2.74 -29.33 -20.20
C ASN A 656 2.73 -28.21 -19.15
N CYS A 657 2.30 -26.99 -19.51
CA CYS A 657 2.14 -25.86 -18.59
C CYS A 657 0.89 -26.03 -17.72
N ARG A 658 0.87 -27.02 -16.82
CA ARG A 658 -0.34 -27.45 -16.09
C ARG A 658 -0.95 -26.41 -15.14
N LYS A 659 -0.21 -25.34 -14.82
CA LYS A 659 -0.68 -24.19 -14.04
C LYS A 659 -1.30 -23.07 -14.89
N LEU A 660 -1.31 -23.18 -16.23
CA LEU A 660 -1.67 -22.08 -17.13
C LEU A 660 -3.16 -21.70 -17.01
N GLN A 661 -3.41 -20.55 -16.38
CA GLN A 661 -4.74 -19.95 -16.22
C GLN A 661 -4.99 -18.84 -17.26
N ARG A 662 -3.93 -18.26 -17.84
CA ARG A 662 -4.03 -17.12 -18.77
C ARG A 662 -3.12 -17.32 -19.97
N LEU A 663 -3.72 -17.49 -21.15
CA LEU A 663 -3.04 -17.56 -22.44
C LEU A 663 -3.57 -16.46 -23.37
N GLN A 664 -2.84 -15.36 -23.43
CA GLN A 664 -3.13 -14.20 -24.27
C GLN A 664 -2.11 -14.16 -25.42
N ILE A 665 -2.60 -14.23 -26.66
CA ILE A 665 -1.84 -14.37 -27.93
C ILE A 665 -2.58 -13.71 -29.12
N ALA A 666 -3.47 -12.75 -28.84
CA ALA A 666 -4.27 -12.06 -29.85
C ALA A 666 -3.42 -11.16 -30.77
N GLY A 667 -3.97 -10.71 -31.90
CA GLY A 667 -3.27 -9.74 -32.78
C GLY A 667 -1.91 -10.26 -33.27
N ASN A 668 -1.90 -11.45 -33.86
CA ASN A 668 -0.71 -12.17 -34.32
C ASN A 668 -1.00 -12.89 -35.66
N HIS A 669 -0.08 -13.73 -36.13
CA HIS A 669 -0.20 -14.50 -37.37
C HIS A 669 -0.03 -16.02 -37.14
N PHE A 670 -0.40 -16.53 -35.96
CA PHE A 670 -0.40 -17.96 -35.68
C PHE A 670 -1.39 -18.69 -36.60
N THR A 671 -1.01 -19.87 -37.08
CA THR A 671 -1.71 -20.65 -38.11
C THR A 671 -2.14 -22.03 -37.60
N SER A 672 -2.72 -22.84 -38.48
CA SER A 672 -3.04 -24.26 -38.25
C SER A 672 -4.22 -24.46 -37.29
N LYS A 673 -4.53 -25.72 -36.95
CA LYS A 673 -5.54 -26.03 -35.91
C LYS A 673 -5.06 -25.56 -34.54
N LEU A 674 -6.02 -25.22 -33.67
CA LEU A 674 -5.77 -25.06 -32.24
C LEU A 674 -5.32 -26.42 -31.66
N PRO A 675 -4.22 -26.50 -30.88
CA PRO A 675 -3.81 -27.77 -30.29
C PRO A 675 -4.77 -28.17 -29.16
N LYS A 676 -5.37 -29.35 -29.30
CA LYS A 676 -6.26 -29.99 -28.31
C LYS A 676 -5.63 -30.10 -26.92
N GLU A 677 -4.30 -30.10 -26.85
CA GLU A 677 -3.51 -30.14 -25.62
C GLU A 677 -3.77 -28.94 -24.70
N ILE A 678 -4.29 -27.82 -25.23
CA ILE A 678 -4.82 -26.70 -24.43
C ILE A 678 -6.06 -27.13 -23.63
N GLY A 679 -6.93 -27.99 -24.18
CA GLY A 679 -8.09 -28.53 -23.47
C GLY A 679 -7.74 -29.44 -22.29
N ASN A 680 -6.52 -29.98 -22.25
CA ASN A 680 -6.06 -30.93 -21.24
C ASN A 680 -5.65 -30.28 -19.89
N TYR A 681 -6.03 -29.03 -19.61
CA TYR A 681 -5.78 -28.36 -18.32
C TYR A 681 -6.66 -28.92 -17.19
N LEU A 682 -6.42 -30.17 -16.83
CA LEU A 682 -7.04 -30.86 -15.70
C LEU A 682 -6.61 -30.25 -14.36
N ASN A 683 -7.51 -29.47 -13.76
CA ASN A 683 -7.65 -29.21 -12.33
C ASN A 683 -6.33 -29.12 -11.52
N SER A 684 -5.66 -27.97 -11.59
CA SER A 684 -4.66 -27.56 -10.58
C SER A 684 -5.06 -26.28 -9.84
N CYS A 685 -6.36 -26.11 -9.57
CA CYS A 685 -6.84 -25.22 -8.52
C CYS A 685 -6.69 -25.93 -7.15
N PHE A 686 -5.95 -25.29 -6.25
CA PHE A 686 -6.00 -25.44 -4.80
C PHE A 686 -6.30 -24.05 -4.22
#